data_AF-A0A432Q210-F1
#
_entry.id   AF-A0A432Q210-F1
#
_cell.length_a   1.000
_cell.length_b   1.000
_cell.length_c   1.000
_cell.angle_alpha   90.00
_cell.angle_beta   90.00
_cell.angle_gamma   90.00
#
_symmetry.space_group_name_H-M   'P 1'
#
loop_
_entity.id
_entity.type
_entity.pdbx_description
1 polymer ?
#
loop_
_entity_poly.entity_id
_entity_poly.type
_entity_poly.pdbx_seq_one_letter_code
_entity_poly.pdbx_strand_id
1 'polypeptide(L)'
;MGDLKLSDVFRKLKEKHEEEWKSVEEEFIEKVDEIRNFVIEKVKRGALFTEEDAEKILNLSKNVPEGSKFLLRFIGSVGGDKKQVIVNLLSNEYFSKLIEALENEKHEDIKAMVEKIIQSTYNVKYTTLTTWLAIFKPDLFMPVWGFEKEMGTLPQSLLKRFDELNKFRKWWDLRVNKFFDLLQILRTTANSVGVENMFEMAFYLNKYLEDKLNDSNTTKRFWLIAPGVGAEYWNTCVNRGIICVGWRKAVEKLGKEIFEIEDEESFKKRVRNEFNYGDSHELWKFLKEISEGDIVFSKRGMKEIIGIGIVESEPSIDLEMKYPIYRKVKWYKIDLSLESPKQFSGAVAELRREEIEENSELKKLIDSVICEIQKDLEISLILESKKQIILYGPPGTGKTRLARNYIEIRTNRNRKFYEFVTFHPSYSYEEFIEGLRPIPAENGVKYVVEDGIFKRMAIRAMCEAIRWQNLDLNLAKSAEKLLKLLNEIESGKIERYDEYYDKYNEAKRELWQYLEMCDKEKVKKFFKNAQPFYILIDEINRGDISKIFGELITLLEADKRLFAENELTVILPYSKTKFGIPPNLYIIGTMNTADRSIALIDIALRRRFGFIELMPDYDVLRRKLIKEGDEAKDIKELAIKVLHALNEKIRKLYDRDHQIGHSYFIKLEDCKSKDDAIEMLKQIWFYEVIPLLQEYFYDSPEKLSEILKDFVSVSDDSYDFKKIDDFTDEEFEDILRKIAGESSGQ
;
A
#
# COMPACT_ATOMS: atom_id res chain seq x y z
N MET A 1 8.81 21.94 11.57
CA MET A 1 7.69 21.16 12.14
C MET A 1 7.56 21.61 13.58
N GLY A 2 6.50 22.35 13.92
CA GLY A 2 6.24 22.74 15.31
C GLY A 2 5.69 21.56 16.12
N ASP A 3 5.98 21.54 17.41
CA ASP A 3 5.63 20.48 18.36
C ASP A 3 4.12 20.23 18.41
N LEU A 4 3.64 19.20 17.72
CA LEU A 4 2.28 18.68 17.90
C LEU A 4 2.19 18.01 19.27
N LYS A 5 1.22 18.41 20.11
CA LYS A 5 0.93 17.72 21.38
C LYS A 5 -0.15 16.66 21.19
N LEU A 6 -0.06 15.55 21.95
CA LEU A 6 -1.04 14.47 21.91
C LEU A 6 -2.47 14.94 22.24
N SER A 7 -2.58 15.89 23.18
CA SER A 7 -3.84 16.54 23.56
C SER A 7 -4.53 17.24 22.38
N ASP A 8 -3.77 17.82 21.45
CA ASP A 8 -4.34 18.54 20.32
C ASP A 8 -4.86 17.59 19.25
N VAL A 9 -4.19 16.45 19.06
CA VAL A 9 -4.69 15.37 18.19
C VAL A 9 -5.98 14.80 18.78
N PHE A 10 -5.99 14.53 20.08
CA PHE A 10 -7.16 13.97 20.72
C PHE A 10 -8.36 14.92 20.70
N ARG A 11 -8.16 16.21 20.99
CA ARG A 11 -9.24 17.22 20.96
C ARG A 11 -9.95 17.24 19.61
N LYS A 12 -9.18 17.18 18.51
CA LYS A 12 -9.72 17.11 17.15
C LYS A 12 -10.50 15.82 16.89
N LEU A 13 -10.01 14.67 17.37
CA LEU A 13 -10.70 13.40 17.21
C LEU A 13 -12.03 13.38 17.98
N LYS A 14 -12.03 13.92 19.22
CA LYS A 14 -13.24 14.08 20.01
C LYS A 14 -14.25 14.97 19.30
N GLU A 15 -13.86 16.19 18.92
CA GLU A 15 -14.73 17.13 18.19
C GLU A 15 -15.38 16.51 16.94
N LYS A 16 -14.70 15.58 16.27
CA LYS A 16 -15.19 14.95 15.04
C LYS A 16 -16.09 13.73 15.29
N HIS A 17 -15.80 12.93 16.31
CA HIS A 17 -16.40 11.60 16.51
C HIS A 17 -17.27 11.49 17.77
N GLU A 18 -17.45 12.57 18.52
CA GLU A 18 -18.23 12.58 19.76
C GLU A 18 -19.67 12.08 19.57
N GLU A 19 -20.34 12.48 18.50
CA GLU A 19 -21.70 12.02 18.21
C GLU A 19 -21.75 10.53 17.81
N GLU A 20 -20.70 10.02 17.15
CA GLU A 20 -20.60 8.58 16.83
C GLU A 20 -20.42 7.77 18.11
N TRP A 21 -19.58 8.23 19.05
CA TRP A 21 -19.44 7.60 20.35
C TRP A 21 -20.76 7.61 21.14
N LYS A 22 -21.42 8.77 21.26
CA LYS A 22 -22.71 8.89 21.95
C LYS A 22 -23.77 7.94 21.39
N SER A 23 -23.75 7.66 20.09
CA SER A 23 -24.70 6.74 19.45
C SER A 23 -24.54 5.27 19.87
N VAL A 24 -23.35 4.88 20.34
CA VAL A 24 -23.03 3.50 20.74
C VAL A 24 -22.73 3.34 22.23
N GLU A 25 -22.50 4.43 22.95
CA GLU A 25 -21.99 4.44 24.32
C GLU A 25 -22.91 3.69 25.28
N GLU A 26 -24.20 4.01 25.31
CA GLU A 26 -25.14 3.44 26.29
C GLU A 26 -25.20 1.90 26.19
N GLU A 27 -25.45 1.38 24.99
CA GLU A 27 -25.53 -0.07 24.74
C GLU A 27 -24.17 -0.75 24.95
N PHE A 28 -23.07 -0.10 24.56
CA PHE A 28 -21.73 -0.64 24.77
C PHE A 28 -21.40 -0.77 26.26
N ILE A 29 -21.67 0.28 27.04
CA ILE A 29 -21.40 0.30 28.48
C ILE A 29 -22.30 -0.69 29.22
N GLU A 30 -23.57 -0.83 28.83
CA GLU A 30 -24.46 -1.87 29.37
C GLU A 30 -23.84 -3.28 29.23
N LYS A 31 -23.32 -3.62 28.05
CA LYS A 31 -22.69 -4.93 27.80
C LYS A 31 -21.38 -5.11 28.56
N VAL A 32 -20.59 -4.05 28.69
CA VAL A 32 -19.38 -4.06 29.53
C VAL A 32 -19.74 -4.30 31.00
N ASP A 33 -20.80 -3.66 31.49
CA ASP A 33 -21.29 -3.83 32.85
C ASP A 33 -21.86 -5.24 33.08
N GLU A 34 -22.56 -5.83 32.10
CA GLU A 34 -22.99 -7.23 32.14
C GLU A 34 -21.80 -8.19 32.30
N ILE A 35 -20.74 -8.00 31.51
CA ILE A 35 -19.50 -8.79 31.61
C ILE A 35 -18.86 -8.58 32.99
N ARG A 36 -18.69 -7.33 33.42
CA ARG A 36 -18.07 -6.97 34.70
C ARG A 36 -18.83 -7.61 35.86
N ASN A 37 -20.14 -7.41 35.93
CA ASN A 37 -20.99 -7.90 37.02
C ASN A 37 -21.01 -9.43 37.07
N PHE A 38 -21.10 -10.08 35.90
CA PHE A 38 -21.03 -11.54 35.81
C PHE A 38 -19.74 -12.09 36.43
N VAL A 39 -18.59 -11.48 36.11
CA VAL A 39 -17.30 -11.90 36.67
C VAL A 39 -17.19 -11.58 38.16
N ILE A 40 -17.59 -10.39 38.60
CA ILE A 40 -17.55 -9.98 40.02
C ILE A 40 -18.40 -10.92 40.88
N GLU A 41 -19.64 -11.20 40.49
CA GLU A 41 -20.54 -12.08 41.24
C GLU A 41 -19.94 -13.48 41.41
N LYS A 42 -19.32 -13.99 40.35
CA LYS A 42 -18.75 -15.33 40.35
C LYS A 42 -17.49 -15.41 41.21
N VAL A 43 -16.63 -14.39 41.14
CA VAL A 43 -15.45 -14.26 42.01
C VAL A 43 -15.86 -14.14 43.48
N LYS A 44 -16.88 -13.32 43.80
CA LYS A 44 -17.39 -13.17 45.18
C LYS A 44 -17.96 -14.47 45.76
N ARG A 45 -18.51 -15.34 44.91
CA ARG A 45 -19.01 -16.67 45.29
C ARG A 45 -17.90 -17.73 45.41
N GLY A 46 -16.67 -17.42 45.01
CA GLY A 46 -15.55 -18.38 44.98
C GLY A 46 -15.77 -19.54 44.00
N ALA A 47 -16.60 -19.35 42.97
CA ALA A 47 -16.93 -20.39 42.01
C ALA A 47 -15.87 -20.46 40.88
N LEU A 48 -15.60 -21.67 40.40
CA LEU A 48 -14.68 -21.90 39.27
C LEU A 48 -15.29 -21.40 37.95
N PHE A 49 -14.46 -20.83 37.09
CA PHE A 49 -14.84 -20.47 35.72
C PHE A 49 -14.76 -21.69 34.80
N THR A 50 -15.79 -21.89 33.99
CA THR A 50 -15.93 -22.97 33.01
C THR A 50 -15.87 -22.42 31.58
N GLU A 51 -15.75 -23.30 30.60
CA GLU A 51 -15.82 -22.90 29.18
C GLU A 51 -17.17 -22.27 28.80
N GLU A 52 -18.26 -22.66 29.47
CA GLU A 52 -19.59 -22.08 29.27
C GLU A 52 -19.63 -20.61 29.73
N ASP A 53 -18.96 -20.29 30.84
CA ASP A 53 -18.81 -18.89 31.28
C ASP A 53 -18.00 -18.08 30.28
N ALA A 54 -16.91 -18.65 29.76
CA ALA A 54 -16.08 -18.00 28.76
C ALA A 54 -16.84 -17.78 27.45
N GLU A 55 -17.69 -18.72 27.06
CA GLU A 55 -18.60 -18.58 25.92
C GLU A 55 -19.63 -17.48 26.12
N LYS A 56 -20.22 -17.39 27.32
CA LYS A 56 -21.13 -16.29 27.67
C LYS A 56 -20.42 -14.94 27.57
N ILE A 57 -19.22 -14.80 28.11
CA ILE A 57 -18.42 -13.57 28.04
C ILE A 57 -18.09 -13.22 26.58
N LEU A 58 -17.69 -14.21 25.78
CA LEU A 58 -17.41 -14.00 24.35
C LEU A 58 -18.67 -13.58 23.58
N ASN A 59 -19.84 -14.13 23.89
CA ASN A 59 -21.09 -13.74 23.26
C ASN A 59 -21.48 -12.31 23.63
N LEU A 60 -21.38 -11.93 24.91
CA LEU A 60 -21.59 -10.54 25.35
C LEU A 60 -20.61 -9.59 24.64
N SER A 61 -19.34 -9.96 24.52
CA SER A 61 -18.34 -9.12 23.85
C SER A 61 -18.57 -8.95 22.34
N LYS A 62 -19.32 -9.87 21.71
CA LYS A 62 -19.69 -9.80 20.29
C LYS A 62 -21.01 -9.06 20.07
N ASN A 63 -21.88 -9.06 21.07
CA ASN A 63 -23.21 -8.43 21.05
C ASN A 63 -23.14 -6.98 21.56
N VAL A 64 -22.15 -6.23 21.08
CA VAL A 64 -22.05 -4.77 21.24
C VAL A 64 -22.29 -4.11 19.88
N PRO A 65 -22.60 -2.80 19.83
CA PRO A 65 -22.77 -2.07 18.57
C PRO A 65 -21.59 -2.27 17.61
N GLU A 66 -21.87 -2.39 16.31
CA GLU A 66 -20.85 -2.70 15.28
C GLU A 66 -19.65 -1.74 15.35
N GLY A 67 -19.91 -0.45 15.56
CA GLY A 67 -18.90 0.59 15.66
C GLY A 67 -17.97 0.48 16.87
N SER A 68 -18.34 -0.27 17.92
CA SER A 68 -17.56 -0.40 19.17
C SER A 68 -17.01 -1.80 19.41
N LYS A 69 -17.35 -2.80 18.57
CA LYS A 69 -16.88 -4.20 18.68
C LYS A 69 -15.37 -4.35 18.84
N PHE A 70 -14.59 -3.48 18.20
CA PHE A 70 -13.14 -3.54 18.28
C PHE A 70 -12.61 -3.34 19.71
N LEU A 71 -13.31 -2.58 20.57
CA LEU A 71 -12.94 -2.28 21.96
C LEU A 71 -12.91 -3.51 22.87
N LEU A 72 -13.55 -4.63 22.47
CA LEU A 72 -13.54 -5.89 23.23
C LEU A 72 -12.87 -7.05 22.46
N ARG A 73 -12.30 -6.78 21.29
CA ARG A 73 -11.73 -7.80 20.38
C ARG A 73 -10.70 -8.72 21.04
N PHE A 74 -9.96 -8.22 22.03
CA PHE A 74 -8.85 -8.92 22.69
C PHE A 74 -9.18 -9.60 24.02
N ILE A 75 -10.46 -9.66 24.40
CA ILE A 75 -10.91 -10.25 25.68
C ILE A 75 -10.44 -11.70 25.91
N GLY A 76 -10.09 -12.44 24.86
CA GLY A 76 -9.49 -13.79 24.93
C GLY A 76 -8.40 -14.09 23.89
N SER A 77 -7.77 -13.10 23.26
CA SER A 77 -6.97 -13.32 22.03
C SER A 77 -5.45 -13.27 22.25
N VAL A 78 -4.81 -14.43 22.45
CA VAL A 78 -3.40 -14.68 22.07
C VAL A 78 -3.16 -16.17 21.76
N GLY A 79 -2.91 -16.52 20.49
CA GLY A 79 -2.20 -17.75 20.08
C GLY A 79 -2.81 -19.11 20.47
N GLY A 80 -4.04 -19.16 20.96
CA GLY A 80 -4.72 -20.38 21.40
C GLY A 80 -6.24 -20.21 21.46
N ASP A 81 -6.94 -21.20 22.01
CA ASP A 81 -8.40 -21.16 22.18
C ASP A 81 -8.82 -20.01 23.11
N LYS A 82 -9.67 -19.11 22.60
CA LYS A 82 -10.16 -17.94 23.33
C LYS A 82 -10.89 -18.31 24.60
N LYS A 83 -11.66 -19.41 24.59
CA LYS A 83 -12.38 -19.88 25.78
C LYS A 83 -11.37 -20.28 26.86
N GLN A 84 -10.36 -21.06 26.50
CA GLN A 84 -9.31 -21.49 27.42
C GLN A 84 -8.50 -20.32 27.98
N VAL A 85 -8.17 -19.30 27.17
CA VAL A 85 -7.46 -18.11 27.64
C VAL A 85 -8.27 -17.36 28.71
N ILE A 86 -9.57 -17.19 28.48
CA ILE A 86 -10.48 -16.55 29.44
C ILE A 86 -10.57 -17.39 30.72
N VAL A 87 -10.80 -18.70 30.61
CA VAL A 87 -10.87 -19.59 31.77
C VAL A 87 -9.58 -19.55 32.59
N ASN A 88 -8.42 -19.64 31.92
CA ASN A 88 -7.11 -19.59 32.56
C ASN A 88 -6.86 -18.27 33.30
N LEU A 89 -7.26 -17.15 32.69
CA LEU A 89 -7.10 -15.84 33.29
C LEU A 89 -8.02 -15.67 34.50
N LEU A 90 -9.32 -15.93 34.34
CA LEU A 90 -10.32 -15.70 35.39
C LEU A 90 -10.17 -16.68 36.55
N SER A 91 -9.62 -17.87 36.30
CA SER A 91 -9.32 -18.88 37.34
C SER A 91 -7.95 -18.68 38.00
N ASN A 92 -7.17 -17.67 37.59
CA ASN A 92 -5.88 -17.39 38.20
C ASN A 92 -6.05 -16.87 39.65
N GLU A 93 -5.26 -17.38 40.59
CA GLU A 93 -5.34 -17.02 42.01
C GLU A 93 -5.09 -15.53 42.32
N TYR A 94 -4.40 -14.83 41.43
CA TYR A 94 -4.13 -13.39 41.52
C TYR A 94 -5.22 -12.54 40.89
N PHE A 95 -6.12 -13.12 40.08
CA PHE A 95 -7.17 -12.36 39.39
C PHE A 95 -8.23 -11.82 40.35
N SER A 96 -8.64 -12.61 41.35
CA SER A 96 -9.55 -12.12 42.40
C SER A 96 -8.95 -10.96 43.20
N LYS A 97 -7.65 -11.06 43.52
CA LYS A 97 -6.88 -9.98 44.18
C LYS A 97 -6.72 -8.76 43.28
N LEU A 98 -6.61 -8.96 41.97
CA LEU A 98 -6.59 -7.86 41.01
C LEU A 98 -7.92 -7.10 41.04
N ILE A 99 -9.07 -7.79 41.07
CA ILE A 99 -10.38 -7.14 41.19
C ILE A 99 -10.47 -6.33 42.49
N GLU A 100 -10.05 -6.90 43.62
CA GLU A 100 -10.04 -6.19 44.90
C GLU A 100 -9.12 -4.96 44.88
N ALA A 101 -7.94 -5.08 44.26
CA ALA A 101 -7.00 -3.97 44.10
C ALA A 101 -7.55 -2.87 43.20
N LEU A 102 -8.31 -3.24 42.16
CA LEU A 102 -9.01 -2.31 41.27
C LEU A 102 -10.13 -1.59 42.02
N GLU A 103 -10.99 -2.30 42.76
CA GLU A 103 -12.07 -1.69 43.58
C GLU A 103 -11.52 -0.66 44.58
N ASN A 104 -10.35 -0.93 45.17
CA ASN A 104 -9.71 -0.06 46.17
C ASN A 104 -8.69 0.95 45.58
N GLU A 105 -8.51 0.98 44.26
CA GLU A 105 -7.59 1.89 43.54
C GLU A 105 -6.14 1.88 44.05
N LYS A 106 -5.67 0.73 44.53
CA LYS A 106 -4.29 0.57 45.03
C LYS A 106 -3.33 0.31 43.87
N HIS A 107 -2.81 1.37 43.26
CA HIS A 107 -1.96 1.30 42.05
C HIS A 107 -0.79 0.31 42.14
N GLU A 108 -0.07 0.27 43.28
CA GLU A 108 1.04 -0.69 43.47
C GLU A 108 0.54 -2.15 43.56
N ASP A 109 -0.62 -2.39 44.16
CA ASP A 109 -1.22 -3.72 44.24
C ASP A 109 -1.72 -4.18 42.86
N ILE A 110 -2.36 -3.29 42.10
CA ILE A 110 -2.82 -3.57 40.72
C ILE A 110 -1.62 -4.00 39.86
N LYS A 111 -0.54 -3.22 39.93
CA LYS A 111 0.69 -3.47 39.19
C LYS A 111 1.34 -4.80 39.58
N ALA A 112 1.45 -5.08 40.88
CA ALA A 112 1.97 -6.35 41.38
C ALA A 112 1.11 -7.54 40.95
N MET A 113 -0.22 -7.43 40.94
CA MET A 113 -1.10 -8.49 40.49
C MET A 113 -1.00 -8.71 38.98
N VAL A 114 -0.95 -7.64 38.17
CA VAL A 114 -0.75 -7.72 36.71
C VAL A 114 0.54 -8.47 36.37
N GLU A 115 1.66 -8.15 37.01
CA GLU A 115 2.93 -8.87 36.78
C GLU A 115 2.81 -10.36 37.12
N LYS A 116 2.21 -10.68 38.26
CA LYS A 116 2.03 -12.07 38.69
C LYS A 116 1.14 -12.86 37.74
N ILE A 117 0.03 -12.26 37.26
CA ILE A 117 -0.86 -12.92 36.31
C ILE A 117 -0.14 -13.23 35.00
N ILE A 118 0.65 -12.28 34.46
CA ILE A 118 1.40 -12.49 33.21
C ILE A 118 2.46 -13.57 33.37
N GLN A 119 3.13 -13.64 34.52
CA GLN A 119 4.15 -14.66 34.77
C GLN A 119 3.56 -16.05 35.02
N SER A 120 2.35 -16.13 35.59
CA SER A 120 1.74 -17.39 36.02
C SER A 120 0.70 -17.95 35.06
N THR A 121 0.18 -17.17 34.12
CA THR A 121 -0.91 -17.59 33.22
C THR A 121 -0.43 -17.81 31.80
N TYR A 122 -0.57 -19.04 31.31
CA TYR A 122 -0.22 -19.39 29.94
C TYR A 122 -1.10 -18.62 28.93
N ASN A 123 -0.48 -18.09 27.86
CA ASN A 123 -1.13 -17.33 26.79
C ASN A 123 -1.88 -16.05 27.20
N VAL A 124 -1.61 -15.48 28.38
CA VAL A 124 -2.08 -14.13 28.73
C VAL A 124 -0.96 -13.12 28.49
N LYS A 125 -1.26 -12.05 27.74
CA LYS A 125 -0.35 -10.92 27.50
C LYS A 125 -0.94 -9.63 28.05
N TYR A 126 -0.12 -8.57 28.10
CA TYR A 126 -0.56 -7.22 28.44
C TYR A 126 -1.76 -6.75 27.59
N THR A 127 -1.81 -7.08 26.30
CA THR A 127 -2.94 -6.72 25.42
C THR A 127 -4.26 -7.36 25.82
N THR A 128 -4.22 -8.54 26.43
CA THR A 128 -5.42 -9.20 27.00
C THR A 128 -5.83 -8.49 28.28
N LEU A 129 -4.85 -8.24 29.15
CA LEU A 129 -5.10 -7.60 30.44
C LEU A 129 -5.56 -6.15 30.33
N THR A 130 -5.11 -5.37 29.33
CA THR A 130 -5.57 -3.99 29.14
C THR A 130 -7.07 -3.91 28.92
N THR A 131 -7.63 -4.80 28.10
CA THR A 131 -9.08 -4.92 27.90
C THR A 131 -9.78 -5.25 29.22
N TRP A 132 -9.27 -6.20 29.99
CA TRP A 132 -9.86 -6.58 31.28
C TRP A 132 -9.77 -5.44 32.30
N LEU A 133 -8.62 -4.78 32.44
CA LEU A 133 -8.45 -3.62 33.32
C LEU A 133 -9.45 -2.50 32.98
N ALA A 134 -9.64 -2.22 31.68
CA ALA A 134 -10.63 -1.25 31.21
C ALA A 134 -12.07 -1.68 31.49
N ILE A 135 -12.40 -2.97 31.33
CA ILE A 135 -13.71 -3.51 31.69
C ILE A 135 -14.00 -3.22 33.16
N PHE A 136 -13.06 -3.41 34.08
CA PHE A 136 -13.30 -3.20 35.52
C PHE A 136 -13.20 -1.74 35.98
N LYS A 137 -12.30 -0.96 35.40
CA LYS A 137 -12.00 0.43 35.78
C LYS A 137 -11.80 1.31 34.55
N PRO A 138 -12.89 1.62 33.81
CA PRO A 138 -12.83 2.40 32.58
C PRO A 138 -12.42 3.85 32.79
N ASP A 139 -12.49 4.38 34.01
CA ASP A 139 -12.02 5.70 34.41
C ASP A 139 -10.48 5.79 34.59
N LEU A 140 -9.83 4.63 34.69
CA LEU A 140 -8.39 4.50 34.91
C LEU A 140 -7.66 3.89 33.72
N PHE A 141 -8.27 2.89 33.10
CA PHE A 141 -7.60 2.00 32.16
C PHE A 141 -8.24 2.04 30.78
N MET A 142 -7.39 2.24 29.79
CA MET A 142 -7.77 2.14 28.40
C MET A 142 -7.48 0.73 27.89
N PRO A 143 -8.34 0.18 27.01
CA PRO A 143 -7.96 -0.95 26.19
C PRO A 143 -6.84 -0.56 25.19
N VAL A 144 -5.69 -1.24 25.18
CA VAL A 144 -4.48 -0.83 24.41
C VAL A 144 -3.99 -2.02 23.56
N TRP A 145 -4.24 -2.00 22.23
CA TRP A 145 -3.66 -2.90 21.20
C TRP A 145 -3.68 -2.29 19.78
N GLY A 146 -2.92 -2.88 18.85
CA GLY A 146 -2.74 -2.39 17.48
C GLY A 146 -1.44 -2.85 16.79
N PHE A 147 -1.49 -3.00 15.47
CA PHE A 147 -0.30 -3.26 14.66
C PHE A 147 -0.30 -2.33 13.45
N GLU A 148 0.84 -2.17 12.79
CA GLU A 148 0.91 -1.33 11.58
C GLU A 148 -0.03 -1.83 10.46
N LYS A 149 -0.46 -3.11 10.54
CA LYS A 149 -1.38 -3.77 9.60
C LYS A 149 -2.82 -3.95 10.13
N GLU A 150 -3.10 -3.64 11.39
CA GLU A 150 -4.43 -3.84 11.99
C GLU A 150 -4.90 -2.55 12.67
N MET A 151 -6.16 -2.15 12.41
CA MET A 151 -6.80 -1.09 13.20
C MET A 151 -6.86 -1.50 14.67
N GLY A 152 -6.53 -0.56 15.55
CA GLY A 152 -6.45 -0.77 16.98
C GLY A 152 -6.45 0.55 17.73
N THR A 153 -6.68 0.47 19.05
CA THR A 153 -6.89 1.63 19.92
C THR A 153 -5.65 2.51 20.10
N LEU A 154 -4.45 2.02 19.74
CA LEU A 154 -3.23 2.83 19.73
C LEU A 154 -2.33 2.47 18.52
N PRO A 155 -2.55 3.10 17.35
CA PRO A 155 -1.84 2.73 16.13
C PRO A 155 -0.36 3.12 16.17
N GLN A 156 0.53 2.27 15.62
CA GLN A 156 1.98 2.53 15.64
C GLN A 156 2.39 3.84 14.93
N SER A 157 1.61 4.27 13.94
CA SER A 157 1.82 5.55 13.24
C SER A 157 1.68 6.76 14.17
N LEU A 158 0.80 6.69 15.17
CA LEU A 158 0.65 7.71 16.20
C LEU A 158 1.83 7.68 17.17
N LEU A 159 2.26 6.49 17.62
CA LEU A 159 3.40 6.33 18.52
C LEU A 159 4.71 6.90 17.95
N LYS A 160 4.92 6.79 16.63
CA LYS A 160 6.11 7.32 15.94
C LYS A 160 6.16 8.85 15.87
N ARG A 161 5.06 9.55 16.14
CA ARG A 161 4.93 11.00 15.92
C ARG A 161 5.26 11.84 17.14
N PHE A 162 5.20 11.27 18.33
CA PHE A 162 5.46 11.98 19.58
C PHE A 162 6.65 11.33 20.27
N ASP A 163 7.70 12.10 20.55
CA ASP A 163 8.90 11.59 21.21
C ASP A 163 8.58 10.95 22.57
N GLU A 164 7.59 11.49 23.27
CA GLU A 164 7.07 10.95 24.54
C GLU A 164 6.43 9.56 24.39
N LEU A 165 5.84 9.26 23.23
CA LEU A 165 5.18 7.98 22.95
C LEU A 165 6.06 6.98 22.19
N ASN A 166 7.11 7.45 21.51
CA ASN A 166 7.98 6.63 20.66
C ASN A 166 8.67 5.51 21.46
N LYS A 167 8.97 5.75 22.74
CA LYS A 167 9.54 4.74 23.66
C LYS A 167 8.60 3.55 23.96
N PHE A 168 7.32 3.64 23.61
CA PHE A 168 6.31 2.59 23.80
C PHE A 168 5.96 1.82 22.51
N ARG A 169 6.68 2.06 21.41
CA ARG A 169 6.42 1.46 20.08
C ARG A 169 6.37 -0.08 20.07
N LYS A 170 7.05 -0.74 21.01
CA LYS A 170 7.05 -2.20 21.20
C LYS A 170 6.33 -2.59 22.48
N TRP A 171 5.06 -2.25 22.59
CA TRP A 171 4.21 -2.62 23.74
C TRP A 171 4.16 -4.10 24.12
N TRP A 172 4.36 -5.02 23.18
CA TRP A 172 4.50 -6.45 23.47
C TRP A 172 5.81 -6.81 24.21
N ASP A 173 6.73 -5.84 24.37
CA ASP A 173 8.02 -5.95 25.05
C ASP A 173 8.13 -4.93 26.23
N LEU A 174 7.01 -4.29 26.61
CA LEU A 174 7.01 -3.36 27.74
C LEU A 174 7.04 -4.12 29.06
N ARG A 175 7.97 -3.74 29.93
CA ARG A 175 7.93 -4.09 31.36
C ARG A 175 6.80 -3.32 32.04
N VAL A 176 6.29 -3.84 33.15
CA VAL A 176 5.09 -3.29 33.82
C VAL A 176 5.19 -1.78 34.07
N ASN A 177 6.35 -1.28 34.50
CA ASN A 177 6.54 0.15 34.82
C ASN A 177 6.24 1.03 33.60
N LYS A 178 6.85 0.70 32.45
CA LYS A 178 6.65 1.47 31.22
C LYS A 178 5.23 1.34 30.68
N PHE A 179 4.57 0.21 30.95
CA PHE A 179 3.17 0.03 30.58
C PHE A 179 2.25 0.98 31.37
N PHE A 180 2.45 1.08 32.69
CA PHE A 180 1.69 2.03 33.52
C PHE A 180 2.05 3.50 33.22
N ASP A 181 3.31 3.80 32.87
CA ASP A 181 3.70 5.14 32.41
C ASP A 181 2.89 5.57 31.17
N LEU A 182 2.72 4.66 30.20
CA LEU A 182 1.93 4.92 29.00
C LEU A 182 0.46 5.20 29.35
N LEU A 183 -0.14 4.38 30.22
CA LEU A 183 -1.52 4.57 30.66
C LEU A 183 -1.72 5.89 31.39
N GLN A 184 -0.74 6.31 32.21
CA GLN A 184 -0.80 7.58 32.90
C GLN A 184 -0.71 8.77 31.93
N ILE A 185 0.12 8.69 30.91
CA ILE A 185 0.19 9.71 29.84
C ILE A 185 -1.16 9.82 29.12
N LEU A 186 -1.74 8.67 28.74
CA LEU A 186 -3.03 8.62 28.06
C LEU A 186 -4.14 9.20 28.94
N ARG A 187 -4.24 8.78 30.20
CA ARG A 187 -5.23 9.28 31.16
C ARG A 187 -5.08 10.78 31.41
N THR A 188 -3.85 11.25 31.62
CA THR A 188 -3.58 12.68 31.81
C THR A 188 -4.00 13.47 30.57
N THR A 189 -3.78 12.90 29.39
CA THR A 189 -4.23 13.49 28.12
C THR A 189 -5.76 13.53 28.06
N ALA A 190 -6.47 12.44 28.34
CA ALA A 190 -7.94 12.36 28.36
C ALA A 190 -8.58 13.35 29.35
N ASN A 191 -8.02 13.47 30.55
CA ASN A 191 -8.47 14.44 31.54
C ASN A 191 -8.31 15.89 31.04
N SER A 192 -7.19 16.19 30.35
CA SER A 192 -6.91 17.55 29.84
C SER A 192 -7.87 18.04 28.74
N VAL A 193 -8.68 17.14 28.20
CA VAL A 193 -9.61 17.34 27.09
C VAL A 193 -11.05 16.94 27.48
N GLY A 194 -11.29 16.73 28.78
CA GLY A 194 -12.61 16.47 29.35
C GLY A 194 -13.21 15.12 28.94
N VAL A 195 -12.39 14.07 28.86
CA VAL A 195 -12.85 12.68 28.67
C VAL A 195 -12.53 11.90 29.93
N GLU A 196 -13.58 11.45 30.62
CA GLU A 196 -13.46 10.69 31.87
C GLU A 196 -13.42 9.18 31.60
N ASN A 197 -14.13 8.71 30.56
CA ASN A 197 -14.19 7.29 30.20
C ASN A 197 -13.07 6.94 29.20
N MET A 198 -12.18 6.03 29.58
CA MET A 198 -11.06 5.63 28.72
C MET A 198 -11.51 4.73 27.55
N PHE A 199 -12.71 4.15 27.56
CA PHE A 199 -13.27 3.53 26.34
C PHE A 199 -13.59 4.57 25.27
N GLU A 200 -14.10 5.74 25.67
CA GLU A 200 -14.29 6.88 24.77
C GLU A 200 -12.92 7.32 24.20
N MET A 201 -11.89 7.39 25.05
CA MET A 201 -10.54 7.71 24.57
C MET A 201 -10.03 6.69 23.54
N ALA A 202 -10.19 5.39 23.84
CA ALA A 202 -9.81 4.32 22.93
C ALA A 202 -10.58 4.36 21.61
N PHE A 203 -11.85 4.77 21.66
CA PHE A 203 -12.70 4.91 20.50
C PHE A 203 -12.14 5.97 19.55
N TYR A 204 -11.91 7.19 20.03
CA TYR A 204 -11.35 8.28 19.23
C TYR A 204 -9.95 7.96 18.69
N LEU A 205 -9.07 7.34 19.49
CA LEU A 205 -7.73 6.99 19.02
C LEU A 205 -7.74 5.93 17.92
N ASN A 206 -8.70 5.01 17.92
CA ASN A 206 -8.89 4.07 16.81
C ASN A 206 -9.29 4.80 15.52
N LYS A 207 -10.12 5.84 15.64
CA LYS A 207 -10.50 6.72 14.52
C LYS A 207 -9.35 7.52 13.94
N TYR A 208 -8.18 7.58 14.58
CA TYR A 208 -7.01 8.29 14.04
C TYR A 208 -6.54 7.77 12.67
N LEU A 209 -6.50 6.44 12.48
CA LEU A 209 -6.12 5.86 11.19
C LEU A 209 -7.26 6.00 10.17
N GLU A 210 -8.50 5.79 10.61
CA GLU A 210 -9.70 5.99 9.79
C GLU A 210 -9.76 7.44 9.29
N ASP A 211 -9.48 8.43 10.14
CA ASP A 211 -9.40 9.84 9.77
C ASP A 211 -8.20 10.17 8.94
N LYS A 212 -7.06 9.49 9.07
CA LYS A 212 -5.96 9.71 8.12
C LYS A 212 -6.30 9.19 6.72
N LEU A 213 -6.98 8.05 6.67
CA LEU A 213 -7.45 7.42 5.43
C LEU A 213 -8.64 8.20 4.85
N ASN A 214 -9.52 8.69 5.71
CA ASN A 214 -10.69 9.46 5.38
C ASN A 214 -10.33 10.91 5.09
N ASP A 215 -9.50 11.64 5.83
CA ASP A 215 -9.01 12.97 5.43
C ASP A 215 -8.25 12.89 4.09
N SER A 216 -7.56 11.77 3.81
CA SER A 216 -7.03 11.53 2.46
C SER A 216 -8.10 11.23 1.39
N ASN A 217 -9.37 11.08 1.75
CA ASN A 217 -10.54 10.87 0.88
C ASN A 217 -11.67 11.94 1.04
N THR A 218 -11.74 12.72 2.13
CA THR A 218 -12.86 13.58 2.54
C THR A 218 -12.51 15.06 2.57
N THR A 219 -11.24 15.45 2.55
CA THR A 219 -10.82 16.86 2.39
C THR A 219 -10.14 17.17 1.06
N LYS A 220 -9.91 16.16 0.20
CA LYS A 220 -9.36 16.42 -1.14
C LYS A 220 -10.35 17.25 -1.94
N ARG A 221 -9.93 18.47 -2.30
CA ARG A 221 -10.65 19.30 -3.25
C ARG A 221 -10.34 18.83 -4.66
N PHE A 222 -11.27 19.09 -5.56
CA PHE A 222 -11.18 18.67 -6.94
C PHE A 222 -11.01 19.92 -7.81
N TRP A 223 -9.99 19.92 -8.66
CA TRP A 223 -9.62 21.10 -9.43
C TRP A 223 -9.57 20.79 -10.92
N LEU A 224 -10.32 21.54 -11.72
CA LEU A 224 -10.21 21.55 -13.18
C LEU A 224 -9.12 22.53 -13.59
N ILE A 225 -8.10 22.06 -14.29
CA ILE A 225 -6.96 22.88 -14.71
C ILE A 225 -6.68 22.69 -16.20
N ALA A 226 -6.61 23.79 -16.95
CA ALA A 226 -6.26 23.77 -18.37
C ALA A 226 -4.75 24.09 -18.54
N PRO A 227 -3.91 23.12 -18.99
CA PRO A 227 -2.49 23.34 -19.22
C PRO A 227 -2.26 24.09 -20.53
N GLY A 228 -2.64 25.37 -20.54
CA GLY A 228 -2.58 26.24 -21.69
C GLY A 228 -3.77 26.14 -22.64
N VAL A 229 -3.78 27.02 -23.64
CA VAL A 229 -4.87 27.11 -24.62
C VAL A 229 -4.99 25.80 -25.37
N GLY A 230 -6.17 25.17 -25.32
CA GLY A 230 -6.41 23.87 -25.95
C GLY A 230 -5.59 22.72 -25.37
N ALA A 231 -5.08 22.87 -24.13
CA ALA A 231 -4.16 21.92 -23.50
C ALA A 231 -2.83 21.72 -24.26
N GLU A 232 -2.34 22.75 -24.96
CA GLU A 232 -1.09 22.69 -25.74
C GLU A 232 0.13 22.25 -24.91
N TYR A 233 0.12 22.43 -23.58
CA TYR A 233 1.20 22.05 -22.67
C TYR A 233 0.99 20.69 -21.99
N TRP A 234 -0.04 19.93 -22.37
CA TRP A 234 -0.37 18.64 -21.76
C TRP A 234 0.78 17.63 -21.79
N ASN A 235 1.41 17.44 -22.95
CA ASN A 235 2.52 16.49 -23.08
C ASN A 235 3.70 16.86 -22.18
N THR A 236 3.99 18.15 -22.03
CA THR A 236 5.02 18.65 -21.10
C THR A 236 4.63 18.37 -19.66
N CYS A 237 3.36 18.59 -19.30
CA CYS A 237 2.81 18.31 -17.97
C CYS A 237 2.96 16.83 -17.58
N VAL A 238 2.59 15.92 -18.47
CA VAL A 238 2.74 14.47 -18.25
C VAL A 238 4.20 14.08 -18.11
N ASN A 239 5.05 14.49 -19.08
CA ASN A 239 6.45 14.07 -19.10
C ASN A 239 7.26 14.60 -17.91
N ARG A 240 6.96 15.82 -17.46
CA ARG A 240 7.62 16.45 -16.30
C ARG A 240 6.96 16.11 -14.96
N GLY A 241 5.78 15.47 -14.95
CA GLY A 241 5.03 15.20 -13.72
C GLY A 241 4.58 16.50 -13.03
N ILE A 242 4.01 17.42 -13.81
CA ILE A 242 3.56 18.74 -13.33
C ILE A 242 2.17 19.08 -13.89
N ILE A 243 1.55 20.10 -13.33
CA ILE A 243 0.47 20.88 -13.95
C ILE A 243 0.88 22.36 -13.94
N CYS A 244 0.61 23.10 -15.01
CA CYS A 244 1.06 24.49 -15.15
C CYS A 244 -0.03 25.43 -15.66
N VAL A 245 0.12 26.72 -15.35
CA VAL A 245 -0.83 27.78 -15.72
C VAL A 245 -0.16 29.06 -16.24
N GLY A 246 -0.98 29.96 -16.80
CA GLY A 246 -0.59 31.22 -17.46
C GLY A 246 -0.08 32.29 -16.50
N TRP A 247 -0.17 33.59 -16.84
CA TRP A 247 0.26 34.73 -15.98
C TRP A 247 1.76 35.08 -15.96
N ARG A 248 2.47 34.83 -17.07
CA ARG A 248 3.91 35.14 -17.23
C ARG A 248 4.31 36.57 -16.83
N LYS A 249 3.57 37.60 -17.25
CA LYS A 249 3.90 39.00 -16.93
C LYS A 249 3.90 39.29 -15.43
N ALA A 250 2.99 38.67 -14.68
CA ALA A 250 2.90 38.83 -13.23
C ALA A 250 4.14 38.22 -12.55
N VAL A 251 4.55 37.04 -13.01
CA VAL A 251 5.69 36.31 -12.47
C VAL A 251 7.04 36.92 -12.86
N GLU A 252 7.18 37.43 -14.08
CA GLU A 252 8.38 38.14 -14.54
C GLU A 252 8.66 39.39 -13.71
N LYS A 253 7.61 40.07 -13.22
CA LYS A 253 7.74 41.29 -12.44
C LYS A 253 7.81 41.04 -10.93
N LEU A 254 6.93 40.19 -10.38
CA LEU A 254 6.83 39.94 -8.94
C LEU A 254 7.76 38.81 -8.46
N GLY A 255 8.21 37.93 -9.35
CA GLY A 255 9.03 36.77 -8.99
C GLY A 255 8.40 35.96 -7.86
N LYS A 256 9.17 35.75 -6.78
CA LYS A 256 8.72 35.01 -5.59
C LYS A 256 7.81 35.80 -4.65
N GLU A 257 7.76 37.14 -4.75
CA GLU A 257 6.89 37.97 -3.91
C GLU A 257 5.41 37.62 -4.12
N ILE A 258 5.06 37.06 -5.28
CA ILE A 258 3.70 36.60 -5.58
C ILE A 258 3.21 35.52 -4.59
N PHE A 259 4.13 34.77 -3.97
CA PHE A 259 3.82 33.78 -2.95
C PHE A 259 3.70 34.38 -1.55
N GLU A 260 4.15 35.61 -1.32
CA GLU A 260 4.19 36.24 0.01
C GLU A 260 2.92 37.04 0.33
N ILE A 261 2.07 37.28 -0.66
CA ILE A 261 0.79 37.97 -0.46
C ILE A 261 -0.19 37.01 0.20
N GLU A 262 -0.60 37.32 1.43
CA GLU A 262 -1.48 36.46 2.27
C GLU A 262 -2.97 36.76 2.12
N ASP A 263 -3.33 37.96 1.67
CA ASP A 263 -4.71 38.41 1.55
C ASP A 263 -5.22 38.39 0.09
N GLU A 264 -6.38 37.76 -0.14
CA GLU A 264 -6.95 37.56 -1.47
C GLU A 264 -7.37 38.88 -2.14
N GLU A 265 -7.97 39.80 -1.38
CA GLU A 265 -8.41 41.10 -1.92
C GLU A 265 -7.22 41.96 -2.34
N SER A 266 -6.18 42.01 -1.50
CA SER A 266 -4.91 42.68 -1.78
C SER A 266 -4.21 42.07 -2.99
N PHE A 267 -4.19 40.74 -3.10
CA PHE A 267 -3.66 40.03 -4.26
C PHE A 267 -4.40 40.42 -5.54
N LYS A 268 -5.73 40.30 -5.55
CA LYS A 268 -6.56 40.65 -6.70
C LYS A 268 -6.36 42.10 -7.11
N LYS A 269 -6.32 43.03 -6.16
CA LYS A 269 -6.12 44.46 -6.43
C LYS A 269 -4.74 44.72 -7.04
N ARG A 270 -3.68 44.13 -6.48
CA ARG A 270 -2.30 44.29 -6.98
C ARG A 270 -2.16 43.71 -8.38
N VAL A 271 -2.62 42.47 -8.58
CA VAL A 271 -2.51 41.77 -9.87
C VAL A 271 -3.39 42.43 -10.95
N ARG A 272 -4.61 42.84 -10.61
CA ARG A 272 -5.52 43.51 -11.55
C ARG A 272 -5.01 44.90 -11.93
N ASN A 273 -4.56 45.71 -10.98
CA ASN A 273 -4.11 47.08 -11.26
C ASN A 273 -2.76 47.11 -12.01
N GLU A 274 -1.84 46.20 -11.69
CA GLU A 274 -0.50 46.20 -12.30
C GLU A 274 -0.45 45.50 -13.67
N PHE A 275 -1.31 44.51 -13.92
CA PHE A 275 -1.22 43.66 -15.11
C PHE A 275 -2.53 43.53 -15.91
N ASN A 276 -3.62 44.13 -15.45
CA ASN A 276 -4.94 44.08 -16.07
C ASN A 276 -5.53 42.66 -16.22
N TYR A 277 -5.18 41.76 -15.29
CA TYR A 277 -5.70 40.39 -15.25
C TYR A 277 -7.05 40.34 -14.50
N GLY A 278 -8.15 40.24 -15.25
CA GLY A 278 -9.51 40.07 -14.71
C GLY A 278 -9.75 38.69 -14.09
N ASP A 279 -8.89 37.73 -14.40
CA ASP A 279 -8.88 36.34 -13.95
C ASP A 279 -7.92 36.09 -12.75
N SER A 280 -7.50 37.16 -12.06
CA SER A 280 -6.58 37.08 -10.90
C SER A 280 -7.06 36.14 -9.77
N HIS A 281 -8.36 35.88 -9.67
CA HIS A 281 -8.92 34.90 -8.73
C HIS A 281 -8.56 33.44 -9.08
N GLU A 282 -8.37 33.10 -10.36
CA GLU A 282 -7.94 31.76 -10.78
C GLU A 282 -6.47 31.52 -10.44
N LEU A 283 -5.65 32.55 -10.61
CA LEU A 283 -4.27 32.54 -10.19
C LEU A 283 -4.16 32.39 -8.67
N TRP A 284 -4.99 33.10 -7.90
CA TRP A 284 -5.07 32.93 -6.45
C TRP A 284 -5.37 31.49 -6.05
N LYS A 285 -6.43 30.89 -6.64
CA LYS A 285 -6.77 29.47 -6.41
C LYS A 285 -5.58 28.56 -6.62
N PHE A 286 -4.92 28.68 -7.76
CA PHE A 286 -3.75 27.86 -8.08
C PHE A 286 -2.60 28.02 -7.09
N LEU A 287 -2.35 29.25 -6.63
CA LEU A 287 -1.22 29.56 -5.76
C LEU A 287 -1.49 29.26 -4.28
N LYS A 288 -2.74 29.40 -3.82
CA LYS A 288 -3.06 29.48 -2.38
C LYS A 288 -4.13 28.51 -1.90
N GLU A 289 -5.06 28.11 -2.76
CA GLU A 289 -6.16 27.20 -2.36
C GLU A 289 -5.86 25.74 -2.68
N ILE A 290 -5.20 25.49 -3.83
CA ILE A 290 -4.75 24.14 -4.18
C ILE A 290 -3.68 23.69 -3.18
N SER A 291 -3.90 22.56 -2.54
CA SER A 291 -3.00 21.99 -1.53
C SER A 291 -2.41 20.65 -1.98
N GLU A 292 -1.29 20.25 -1.38
CA GLU A 292 -0.76 18.89 -1.55
C GLU A 292 -1.81 17.85 -1.15
N GLY A 293 -2.00 16.83 -1.99
CA GLY A 293 -3.03 15.82 -1.84
C GLY A 293 -4.33 16.09 -2.61
N ASP A 294 -4.58 17.31 -3.08
CA ASP A 294 -5.77 17.59 -3.89
C ASP A 294 -5.75 16.85 -5.24
N ILE A 295 -6.94 16.58 -5.79
CA ILE A 295 -7.11 15.89 -7.07
C ILE A 295 -7.27 16.93 -8.18
N VAL A 296 -6.45 16.80 -9.23
CA VAL A 296 -6.52 17.66 -10.40
C VAL A 296 -7.03 16.90 -11.62
N PHE A 297 -7.96 17.51 -12.32
CA PHE A 297 -8.47 17.11 -13.63
C PHE A 297 -7.86 18.04 -14.67
N SER A 298 -6.98 17.48 -15.51
CA SER A 298 -6.45 18.22 -16.66
C SER A 298 -7.54 18.31 -17.73
N LYS A 299 -7.72 19.50 -18.31
CA LYS A 299 -8.82 19.80 -19.23
C LYS A 299 -8.34 20.24 -20.60
N ARG A 300 -9.02 19.77 -21.65
CA ARG A 300 -8.93 20.25 -23.03
C ARG A 300 -10.23 20.94 -23.45
N GLY A 301 -10.11 22.19 -23.90
CA GLY A 301 -11.27 23.01 -24.27
C GLY A 301 -12.25 23.22 -23.10
N MET A 302 -13.54 23.37 -23.40
CA MET A 302 -14.56 23.69 -22.39
C MET A 302 -15.23 22.48 -21.75
N LYS A 303 -15.05 21.27 -22.30
CA LYS A 303 -15.84 20.10 -21.90
C LYS A 303 -15.04 18.83 -21.65
N GLU A 304 -13.78 18.74 -22.02
CA GLU A 304 -13.09 17.44 -22.04
C GLU A 304 -12.05 17.33 -20.94
N ILE A 305 -12.14 16.26 -20.13
CA ILE A 305 -11.11 15.87 -19.15
C ILE A 305 -10.17 14.88 -19.82
N ILE A 306 -8.87 15.19 -19.80
CA ILE A 306 -7.81 14.43 -20.48
C ILE A 306 -6.86 13.70 -19.52
N GLY A 307 -6.91 14.01 -18.23
CA GLY A 307 -6.08 13.34 -17.23
C GLY A 307 -6.49 13.63 -15.79
N ILE A 308 -6.09 12.74 -14.88
CA ILE A 308 -6.34 12.81 -13.44
C ILE A 308 -5.03 12.61 -12.70
N GLY A 309 -4.72 13.51 -11.78
CA GLY A 309 -3.53 13.43 -10.95
C GLY A 309 -3.74 13.99 -9.55
N ILE A 310 -2.71 13.85 -8.71
CA ILE A 310 -2.68 14.38 -7.35
C ILE A 310 -1.55 15.38 -7.23
N VAL A 311 -1.82 16.50 -6.56
CA VAL A 311 -0.81 17.52 -6.26
C VAL A 311 0.20 16.99 -5.24
N GLU A 312 1.49 17.09 -5.57
CA GLU A 312 2.61 16.64 -4.72
C GLU A 312 3.51 17.80 -4.25
N SER A 313 3.22 19.03 -4.64
CA SER A 313 4.00 20.17 -4.19
C SER A 313 3.22 21.48 -4.06
N GLU A 314 3.79 22.35 -3.24
CA GLU A 314 3.61 23.79 -3.32
C GLU A 314 3.91 24.36 -4.72
N PRO A 315 3.37 25.55 -5.07
CA PRO A 315 3.56 26.11 -6.40
C PRO A 315 5.00 26.61 -6.57
N SER A 316 5.50 26.53 -7.79
CA SER A 316 6.86 26.89 -8.18
C SER A 316 6.86 27.62 -9.52
N ILE A 317 7.97 28.30 -9.81
CA ILE A 317 8.15 29.10 -11.02
C ILE A 317 9.32 28.56 -11.85
N ASP A 318 9.10 28.39 -13.15
CA ASP A 318 10.11 28.11 -14.17
C ASP A 318 9.91 29.10 -15.34
N LEU A 319 10.78 30.10 -15.44
CA LEU A 319 10.68 31.15 -16.47
C LEU A 319 11.07 30.67 -17.88
N GLU A 320 11.68 29.49 -18.01
CA GLU A 320 11.95 28.87 -19.31
C GLU A 320 10.67 28.33 -19.95
N MET A 321 9.63 28.06 -19.15
CA MET A 321 8.33 27.60 -19.64
C MET A 321 7.45 28.74 -20.13
N LYS A 322 6.66 28.50 -21.19
CA LYS A 322 5.61 29.43 -21.67
C LYS A 322 4.55 29.69 -20.60
N TYR A 323 4.24 28.65 -19.82
CA TYR A 323 3.33 28.65 -18.66
C TYR A 323 4.18 28.47 -17.39
N PRO A 324 4.71 29.55 -16.81
CA PRO A 324 5.84 29.47 -15.91
C PRO A 324 5.48 29.03 -14.48
N ILE A 325 4.19 29.08 -14.11
CA ILE A 325 3.75 28.68 -12.77
C ILE A 325 3.31 27.22 -12.83
N TYR A 326 3.87 26.38 -11.97
CA TYR A 326 3.56 24.96 -11.96
C TYR A 326 3.50 24.38 -10.54
N ARG A 327 2.85 23.23 -10.42
CA ARG A 327 2.91 22.34 -9.27
C ARG A 327 3.32 20.95 -9.74
N LYS A 328 4.04 20.20 -8.91
CA LYS A 328 4.29 18.78 -9.17
C LYS A 328 2.98 18.01 -9.01
N VAL A 329 2.71 17.14 -9.97
CA VAL A 329 1.50 16.32 -10.01
C VAL A 329 1.88 14.89 -10.36
N LYS A 330 1.38 13.97 -9.56
CA LYS A 330 1.42 12.55 -9.85
C LYS A 330 0.21 12.14 -10.67
N TRP A 331 0.42 11.84 -11.94
CA TRP A 331 -0.65 11.46 -12.87
C TRP A 331 -1.00 9.97 -12.73
N TYR A 332 -2.27 9.68 -12.41
CA TYR A 332 -2.79 8.31 -12.27
C TYR A 332 -3.47 7.83 -13.55
N LYS A 333 -4.20 8.73 -14.22
CA LYS A 333 -4.85 8.47 -15.50
C LYS A 333 -4.44 9.55 -16.48
N ILE A 334 -3.98 9.11 -17.64
CA ILE A 334 -3.66 9.97 -18.78
C ILE A 334 -4.37 9.40 -20.01
N ASP A 335 -4.57 10.23 -21.03
CA ASP A 335 -5.27 9.88 -22.27
C ASP A 335 -6.76 9.56 -22.05
N LEU A 336 -7.40 10.34 -21.17
CA LEU A 336 -8.84 10.29 -21.00
C LEU A 336 -9.54 11.13 -22.08
N SER A 337 -10.81 10.79 -22.32
CA SER A 337 -11.71 11.53 -23.21
C SER A 337 -13.11 11.58 -22.56
N LEU A 338 -13.19 12.22 -21.40
CA LEU A 338 -14.40 12.25 -20.57
C LEU A 338 -15.07 13.62 -20.61
N GLU A 339 -16.40 13.62 -20.56
CA GLU A 339 -17.15 14.88 -20.44
C GLU A 339 -17.06 15.42 -19.00
N SER A 340 -16.61 16.66 -18.89
CA SER A 340 -16.56 17.43 -17.66
C SER A 340 -17.99 17.74 -17.20
N PRO A 341 -18.35 17.48 -15.94
CA PRO A 341 -19.67 17.82 -15.40
C PRO A 341 -19.95 19.33 -15.47
N LYS A 342 -18.89 20.15 -15.57
CA LYS A 342 -18.97 21.61 -15.67
C LYS A 342 -18.29 22.15 -16.92
N GLN A 343 -19.02 22.97 -17.68
CA GLN A 343 -18.44 23.78 -18.73
C GLN A 343 -17.73 25.00 -18.11
N PHE A 344 -16.49 25.23 -18.53
CA PHE A 344 -15.68 26.32 -17.97
C PHE A 344 -14.58 26.71 -18.97
N SER A 345 -14.37 28.00 -19.13
CA SER A 345 -13.44 28.59 -20.11
C SER A 345 -12.14 29.12 -19.52
N GLY A 346 -12.03 29.21 -18.19
CA GLY A 346 -10.81 29.67 -17.52
C GLY A 346 -9.76 28.57 -17.39
N ALA A 347 -8.61 28.93 -16.81
CA ALA A 347 -7.50 28.03 -16.60
C ALA A 347 -7.63 27.21 -15.30
N VAL A 348 -8.29 27.74 -14.25
CA VAL A 348 -8.43 27.03 -12.95
C VAL A 348 -9.84 27.19 -12.38
N ALA A 349 -10.49 26.07 -12.09
CA ALA A 349 -11.78 26.02 -11.40
C ALA A 349 -11.82 24.92 -10.34
N GLU A 350 -12.58 25.15 -9.27
CA GLU A 350 -12.94 24.10 -8.32
C GLU A 350 -14.15 23.34 -8.86
N LEU A 351 -14.11 22.02 -8.71
CA LEU A 351 -15.20 21.10 -8.98
C LEU A 351 -15.74 20.60 -7.63
N ARG A 352 -17.03 20.76 -7.40
CA ARG A 352 -17.67 20.36 -6.15
C ARG A 352 -17.99 18.86 -6.16
N ARG A 353 -18.18 18.28 -4.97
CA ARG A 353 -18.51 16.86 -4.83
C ARG A 353 -19.85 16.53 -5.44
N GLU A 354 -20.84 17.40 -5.29
CA GLU A 354 -22.17 17.21 -5.87
C GLU A 354 -22.09 17.14 -7.40
N GLU A 355 -21.29 18.02 -8.03
CA GLU A 355 -21.05 18.05 -9.48
C GLU A 355 -20.37 16.75 -9.98
N ILE A 356 -19.56 16.10 -9.12
CA ILE A 356 -18.92 14.81 -9.43
C ILE A 356 -19.93 13.67 -9.29
N GLU A 357 -20.75 13.68 -8.23
CA GLU A 357 -21.71 12.63 -7.93
C GLU A 357 -22.83 12.53 -8.97
N GLU A 358 -23.17 13.65 -9.62
CA GLU A 358 -24.10 13.71 -10.74
C GLU A 358 -23.57 13.00 -12.02
N ASN A 359 -22.26 12.86 -12.17
CA ASN A 359 -21.64 12.17 -13.31
C ASN A 359 -21.17 10.77 -12.90
N SER A 360 -21.97 9.75 -13.24
CA SER A 360 -21.72 8.37 -12.83
C SER A 360 -20.41 7.79 -13.37
N GLU A 361 -19.97 8.20 -14.56
CA GLU A 361 -18.70 7.76 -15.15
C GLU A 361 -17.49 8.39 -14.43
N LEU A 362 -17.55 9.70 -14.17
CA LEU A 362 -16.51 10.41 -13.44
C LEU A 362 -16.39 9.93 -11.99
N LYS A 363 -17.52 9.69 -11.31
CA LYS A 363 -17.56 9.12 -9.96
C LYS A 363 -16.85 7.77 -9.89
N LYS A 364 -17.22 6.83 -10.77
CA LYS A 364 -16.58 5.51 -10.84
C LYS A 364 -15.07 5.60 -11.07
N LEU A 365 -14.65 6.54 -11.92
CA LEU A 365 -13.24 6.76 -12.19
C LEU A 365 -12.49 7.31 -10.97
N ILE A 366 -13.07 8.26 -10.25
CA ILE A 366 -12.49 8.81 -9.01
C ILE A 366 -12.39 7.73 -7.94
N ASP A 367 -13.43 6.92 -7.73
CA ASP A 367 -13.39 5.80 -6.79
C ASP A 367 -12.29 4.79 -7.15
N SER A 368 -12.11 4.53 -8.45
CA SER A 368 -10.98 3.72 -8.94
C SER A 368 -9.63 4.34 -8.62
N VAL A 369 -9.46 5.63 -8.89
CA VAL A 369 -8.22 6.37 -8.61
C VAL A 369 -7.93 6.40 -7.11
N ILE A 370 -8.94 6.60 -6.27
CA ILE A 370 -8.83 6.57 -4.80
C ILE A 370 -8.33 5.21 -4.32
N CYS A 371 -8.88 4.10 -4.80
CA CYS A 371 -8.37 2.77 -4.45
C CYS A 371 -6.92 2.57 -4.92
N GLU A 372 -6.57 3.06 -6.11
CA GLU A 372 -5.18 3.01 -6.60
C GLU A 372 -4.24 3.81 -5.68
N ILE A 373 -4.67 4.98 -5.21
CA ILE A 373 -3.92 5.82 -4.26
C ILE A 373 -3.68 5.11 -2.93
N GLN A 374 -4.69 4.39 -2.41
CA GLN A 374 -4.55 3.67 -1.15
C GLN A 374 -3.49 2.56 -1.25
N LYS A 375 -3.57 1.73 -2.31
CA LYS A 375 -2.57 0.69 -2.59
C LYS A 375 -1.19 1.30 -2.84
N ASP A 376 -1.16 2.43 -3.52
CA ASP A 376 0.05 3.19 -3.79
C ASP A 376 0.73 3.71 -2.51
N LEU A 377 -0.07 4.20 -1.55
CA LEU A 377 0.41 4.65 -0.24
C LEU A 377 0.99 3.47 0.57
N GLU A 378 0.29 2.33 0.59
CA GLU A 378 0.77 1.12 1.26
C GLU A 378 2.14 0.67 0.72
N ILE A 379 2.26 0.59 -0.61
CA ILE A 379 3.54 0.23 -1.26
C ILE A 379 4.62 1.26 -0.89
N SER A 380 4.30 2.55 -0.93
CA SER A 380 5.26 3.63 -0.61
C SER A 380 5.79 3.53 0.81
N LEU A 381 4.90 3.34 1.80
CA LEU A 381 5.27 3.24 3.22
C LEU A 381 6.23 2.08 3.46
N ILE A 382 5.99 0.94 2.81
CA ILE A 382 6.83 -0.23 2.95
C ILE A 382 8.16 -0.02 2.21
N LEU A 383 8.14 0.52 0.99
CA LEU A 383 9.36 0.82 0.24
C LEU A 383 10.22 1.88 0.92
N GLU A 384 9.66 2.88 1.59
CA GLU A 384 10.43 3.87 2.34
C GLU A 384 11.28 3.22 3.43
N SER A 385 10.70 2.23 4.14
CA SER A 385 11.34 1.55 5.27
C SER A 385 12.22 0.36 4.88
N LYS A 386 11.75 -0.48 3.95
CA LYS A 386 12.42 -1.73 3.54
C LYS A 386 13.22 -1.59 2.26
N LYS A 387 12.93 -0.62 1.40
CA LYS A 387 13.50 -0.43 0.05
C LYS A 387 13.23 -1.55 -0.96
N GLN A 388 12.60 -2.63 -0.53
CA GLN A 388 12.16 -3.73 -1.39
C GLN A 388 10.88 -4.37 -0.88
N ILE A 389 10.03 -4.81 -1.80
CA ILE A 389 8.78 -5.52 -1.51
C ILE A 389 8.58 -6.72 -2.42
N ILE A 390 7.72 -7.64 -2.00
CA ILE A 390 7.14 -8.71 -2.80
C ILE A 390 5.63 -8.59 -2.72
N LEU A 391 5.00 -8.43 -3.88
CA LEU A 391 3.56 -8.59 -4.07
C LEU A 391 3.28 -10.06 -4.29
N TYR A 392 2.51 -10.69 -3.41
CA TYR A 392 2.27 -12.14 -3.47
C TYR A 392 0.79 -12.50 -3.36
N GLY A 393 0.42 -13.67 -3.88
CA GLY A 393 -0.93 -14.21 -3.79
C GLY A 393 -1.29 -15.08 -5.00
N PRO A 394 -2.55 -15.53 -5.11
CA PRO A 394 -2.98 -16.42 -6.17
C PRO A 394 -2.80 -15.82 -7.58
N PRO A 395 -2.72 -16.65 -8.64
CA PRO A 395 -2.61 -16.16 -10.01
C PRO A 395 -3.84 -15.33 -10.39
N GLY A 396 -3.64 -14.31 -11.25
CA GLY A 396 -4.72 -13.46 -11.73
C GLY A 396 -5.25 -12.40 -10.75
N THR A 397 -4.56 -12.13 -9.64
CA THR A 397 -4.94 -11.06 -8.68
C THR A 397 -4.37 -9.68 -9.02
N GLY A 398 -3.66 -9.55 -10.16
CA GLY A 398 -3.20 -8.26 -10.69
C GLY A 398 -1.88 -7.74 -10.11
N LYS A 399 -1.05 -8.60 -9.50
CA LYS A 399 0.25 -8.26 -8.89
C LYS A 399 1.19 -7.51 -9.85
N THR A 400 1.49 -8.10 -11.02
CA THR A 400 2.38 -7.51 -12.03
C THR A 400 1.84 -6.19 -12.57
N ARG A 401 0.52 -6.10 -12.76
CA ARG A 401 -0.13 -4.85 -13.17
C ARG A 401 0.01 -3.76 -12.11
N LEU A 402 -0.22 -4.09 -10.83
CA LEU A 402 -0.09 -3.13 -9.73
C LEU A 402 1.35 -2.63 -9.59
N ALA A 403 2.33 -3.53 -9.62
CA ALA A 403 3.75 -3.17 -9.57
C ALA A 403 4.16 -2.27 -10.75
N ARG A 404 3.76 -2.64 -11.96
CA ARG A 404 4.07 -1.86 -13.18
C ARG A 404 3.46 -0.46 -13.10
N ASN A 405 2.18 -0.36 -12.78
CA ASN A 405 1.49 0.93 -12.65
C ASN A 405 2.15 1.81 -11.57
N TYR A 406 2.48 1.23 -10.40
CA TYR A 406 3.16 1.95 -9.31
C TYR A 406 4.48 2.59 -9.75
N ILE A 407 5.28 1.83 -10.52
CA ILE A 407 6.58 2.29 -11.04
C ILE A 407 6.38 3.34 -12.12
N GLU A 408 5.56 3.03 -13.12
CA GLU A 408 5.33 3.89 -14.29
C GLU A 408 4.79 5.27 -13.91
N ILE A 409 3.90 5.33 -12.90
CA ILE A 409 3.40 6.60 -12.39
C ILE A 409 4.53 7.46 -11.79
N ARG A 410 5.47 6.88 -11.02
CA ARG A 410 6.57 7.62 -10.38
C ARG A 410 7.71 7.98 -11.30
N THR A 411 7.88 7.20 -12.36
CA THR A 411 8.93 7.43 -13.35
C THR A 411 8.42 8.25 -14.53
N ASN A 412 7.16 8.69 -14.53
CA ASN A 412 6.48 9.28 -15.68
C ASN A 412 6.66 8.42 -16.94
N ARG A 413 6.59 7.08 -16.78
CA ARG A 413 6.82 6.06 -17.82
C ARG A 413 8.19 6.15 -18.50
N ASN A 414 9.17 6.84 -17.90
CA ASN A 414 10.51 6.93 -18.45
C ASN A 414 11.32 5.68 -18.10
N ARG A 415 11.52 4.82 -19.12
CA ARG A 415 12.24 3.55 -19.04
C ARG A 415 13.65 3.66 -18.47
N LYS A 416 14.27 4.84 -18.53
CA LYS A 416 15.56 5.10 -17.90
C LYS A 416 15.58 4.81 -16.39
N PHE A 417 14.45 4.97 -15.71
CA PHE A 417 14.34 4.86 -14.26
C PHE A 417 13.82 3.50 -13.78
N TYR A 418 13.53 2.56 -14.67
CA TYR A 418 13.11 1.23 -14.26
C TYR A 418 13.43 0.12 -15.25
N GLU A 419 13.71 -1.06 -14.71
CA GLU A 419 13.89 -2.29 -15.48
C GLU A 419 12.83 -3.33 -15.11
N PHE A 420 12.45 -4.15 -16.09
CA PHE A 420 11.54 -5.27 -15.91
C PHE A 420 12.26 -6.57 -16.25
N VAL A 421 12.34 -7.48 -15.29
CA VAL A 421 12.95 -8.80 -15.46
C VAL A 421 11.98 -9.86 -14.96
N THR A 422 12.04 -11.04 -15.56
CA THR A 422 11.27 -12.20 -15.11
C THR A 422 12.25 -13.30 -14.74
N PHE A 423 12.16 -13.83 -13.53
CA PHE A 423 13.03 -14.94 -13.13
C PHE A 423 12.49 -16.26 -13.67
N HIS A 424 13.43 -17.13 -14.04
CA HIS A 424 13.17 -18.49 -14.49
C HIS A 424 14.23 -19.42 -13.89
N PRO A 425 14.03 -20.76 -13.91
CA PRO A 425 14.94 -21.69 -13.22
C PRO A 425 16.42 -21.59 -13.65
N SER A 426 16.68 -21.23 -14.90
CA SER A 426 18.04 -21.04 -15.43
C SER A 426 18.63 -19.65 -15.21
N TYR A 427 17.88 -18.73 -14.58
CA TYR A 427 18.33 -17.35 -14.39
C TYR A 427 19.44 -17.32 -13.33
N SER A 428 20.52 -16.59 -13.62
CA SER A 428 21.79 -16.75 -12.91
C SER A 428 22.38 -15.44 -12.39
N TYR A 429 23.38 -15.58 -11.52
CA TYR A 429 24.16 -14.45 -11.01
C TYR A 429 24.84 -13.68 -12.16
N GLU A 430 25.32 -14.40 -13.17
CA GLU A 430 26.07 -13.88 -14.31
C GLU A 430 25.24 -12.94 -15.20
N GLU A 431 23.92 -13.12 -15.22
CA GLU A 431 22.98 -12.28 -15.96
C GLU A 431 22.49 -11.09 -15.13
N PHE A 432 22.37 -11.30 -13.81
CA PHE A 432 21.77 -10.32 -12.92
C PHE A 432 22.79 -9.33 -12.35
N ILE A 433 23.95 -9.81 -11.91
CA ILE A 433 24.95 -9.00 -11.20
C ILE A 433 26.17 -8.72 -12.07
N GLU A 434 26.95 -9.75 -12.42
CA GLU A 434 28.08 -9.66 -13.35
C GLU A 434 28.54 -11.06 -13.79
N GLY A 435 29.00 -11.18 -15.03
CA GLY A 435 29.44 -12.46 -15.59
C GLY A 435 30.50 -12.30 -16.65
N LEU A 436 31.28 -13.37 -16.88
CA LEU A 436 32.26 -13.41 -17.96
C LEU A 436 31.56 -13.62 -19.31
N ARG A 437 31.82 -12.73 -20.27
CA ARG A 437 31.28 -12.80 -21.62
C ARG A 437 32.42 -12.83 -22.65
N PRO A 438 32.37 -13.73 -23.64
CA PRO A 438 33.32 -13.73 -24.74
C PRO A 438 32.99 -12.58 -25.69
N ILE A 439 33.97 -11.73 -25.99
CA ILE A 439 33.89 -10.69 -27.01
C ILE A 439 34.91 -10.93 -28.12
N PRO A 440 34.60 -10.54 -29.38
CA PRO A 440 35.58 -10.56 -30.46
C PRO A 440 36.76 -9.62 -30.15
N ALA A 441 37.98 -10.09 -30.42
CA ALA A 441 39.21 -9.29 -30.32
C ALA A 441 40.09 -9.55 -31.54
N GLU A 442 41.11 -8.69 -31.77
CA GLU A 442 42.00 -8.78 -32.96
C GLU A 442 42.61 -10.18 -33.16
N ASN A 443 42.87 -10.93 -32.08
CA ASN A 443 43.44 -12.28 -32.10
C ASN A 443 42.54 -13.32 -31.38
N GLY A 444 41.25 -13.38 -31.73
CA GLY A 444 40.34 -14.43 -31.26
C GLY A 444 39.27 -13.91 -30.31
N VAL A 445 39.16 -14.52 -29.12
CA VAL A 445 38.12 -14.19 -28.13
C VAL A 445 38.79 -13.66 -26.86
N LYS A 446 38.37 -12.49 -26.39
CA LYS A 446 38.71 -11.94 -25.07
C LYS A 446 37.51 -12.15 -24.15
N TYR A 447 37.74 -12.62 -22.92
CA TYR A 447 36.68 -12.64 -21.91
C TYR A 447 36.68 -11.32 -21.15
N VAL A 448 35.54 -10.64 -21.13
CA VAL A 448 35.32 -9.44 -20.32
C VAL A 448 34.28 -9.71 -19.26
N VAL A 449 34.39 -9.02 -18.13
CA VAL A 449 33.33 -9.03 -17.11
C VAL A 449 32.29 -8.00 -17.52
N GLU A 450 31.11 -8.50 -17.89
CA GLU A 450 29.96 -7.67 -18.21
C GLU A 450 29.09 -7.49 -16.96
N ASP A 451 28.64 -6.25 -16.72
CA ASP A 451 27.76 -5.93 -15.61
C ASP A 451 26.33 -6.35 -15.97
N GLY A 452 25.68 -7.12 -15.10
CA GLY A 452 24.29 -7.58 -15.27
C GLY A 452 23.25 -6.48 -14.99
N ILE A 453 21.97 -6.82 -15.17
CA ILE A 453 20.85 -5.86 -15.11
C ILE A 453 20.82 -5.08 -13.79
N PHE A 454 20.97 -5.78 -12.66
CA PHE A 454 20.94 -5.17 -11.34
C PHE A 454 22.09 -4.18 -11.15
N LYS A 455 23.31 -4.59 -11.53
CA LYS A 455 24.52 -3.79 -11.36
C LYS A 455 24.50 -2.54 -12.24
N ARG A 456 24.10 -2.67 -13.52
CA ARG A 456 23.92 -1.52 -14.43
C ARG A 456 22.90 -0.53 -13.87
N MET A 457 21.78 -1.04 -13.35
CA MET A 457 20.73 -0.21 -12.79
C MET A 457 21.17 0.51 -11.50
N ALA A 458 21.93 -0.15 -10.62
CA ALA A 458 22.52 0.46 -9.44
C ALA A 458 23.53 1.56 -9.80
N ILE A 459 24.40 1.31 -10.79
CA ILE A 459 25.35 2.32 -11.29
C ILE A 459 24.59 3.53 -11.85
N ARG A 460 23.57 3.29 -12.69
CA ARG A 460 22.73 4.35 -13.26
C ARG A 460 22.03 5.17 -12.17
N ALA A 461 21.41 4.51 -11.19
CA ALA A 461 20.72 5.16 -10.09
C ALA A 461 21.64 6.07 -9.28
N MET A 462 22.88 5.62 -9.04
CA MET A 462 23.92 6.39 -8.35
C MET A 462 24.37 7.59 -9.19
N CYS A 463 24.76 7.38 -10.44
CA CYS A 463 25.29 8.44 -11.29
C CYS A 463 24.25 9.51 -11.63
N GLU A 464 23.00 9.13 -11.88
CA GLU A 464 21.92 10.08 -12.18
C GLU A 464 21.59 10.96 -11.00
N ALA A 465 21.59 10.39 -9.79
CA ALA A 465 21.50 11.19 -8.59
C ALA A 465 22.64 12.23 -8.61
N ILE A 466 23.89 11.78 -8.84
CA ILE A 466 25.12 12.60 -8.63
C ILE A 466 25.11 13.78 -9.58
N ARG A 467 24.76 13.52 -10.84
CA ARG A 467 24.71 14.51 -11.90
C ARG A 467 23.72 15.64 -11.62
N TRP A 468 22.56 15.36 -11.03
CA TRP A 468 21.49 16.35 -10.87
C TRP A 468 21.72 17.41 -9.80
N GLN A 469 22.57 17.15 -8.81
CA GLN A 469 22.75 18.06 -7.67
C GLN A 469 24.00 18.95 -7.80
N ASN A 470 24.90 18.66 -8.75
CA ASN A 470 26.04 19.48 -9.18
C ASN A 470 26.90 20.08 -8.04
N LEU A 471 27.06 19.35 -6.93
CA LEU A 471 27.73 19.82 -5.70
C LEU A 471 29.27 19.75 -5.78
N ASP A 472 29.80 18.72 -6.43
CA ASP A 472 31.23 18.54 -6.71
C ASP A 472 31.40 18.33 -8.21
N LEU A 473 32.14 19.23 -8.84
CA LEU A 473 32.33 19.26 -10.29
C LEU A 473 33.06 18.01 -10.81
N ASN A 474 34.01 17.47 -10.05
CA ASN A 474 34.79 16.30 -10.45
C ASN A 474 33.96 15.02 -10.31
N LEU A 475 33.23 14.89 -9.20
CA LEU A 475 32.30 13.78 -9.00
C LEU A 475 31.19 13.77 -10.06
N ALA A 476 30.61 14.94 -10.37
CA ALA A 476 29.59 15.09 -11.40
C ALA A 476 30.12 14.71 -12.79
N LYS A 477 31.31 15.20 -13.17
CA LYS A 477 31.97 14.84 -14.44
C LYS A 477 32.27 13.35 -14.55
N SER A 478 32.74 12.73 -13.47
CA SER A 478 33.01 11.29 -13.42
C SER A 478 31.72 10.47 -13.62
N ALA A 479 30.64 10.87 -12.94
CA ALA A 479 29.32 10.24 -13.11
C ALA A 479 28.77 10.41 -14.53
N GLU A 480 28.92 11.59 -15.14
CA GLU A 480 28.50 11.85 -16.52
C GLU A 480 29.29 11.01 -17.54
N LYS A 481 30.62 10.93 -17.37
CA LYS A 481 31.49 10.05 -18.17
C LYS A 481 31.03 8.59 -18.08
N LEU A 482 30.77 8.09 -16.87
CA LEU A 482 30.32 6.71 -16.67
C LEU A 482 28.94 6.43 -17.28
N LEU A 483 27.99 7.37 -17.13
CA LEU A 483 26.65 7.26 -17.74
C LEU A 483 26.72 7.23 -19.26
N LYS A 484 27.56 8.07 -19.87
CA LYS A 484 27.77 8.05 -21.32
C LYS A 484 28.24 6.68 -21.77
N LEU A 485 29.24 6.12 -21.08
CA LEU A 485 29.79 4.80 -21.42
C LEU A 485 28.74 3.68 -21.25
N LEU A 486 27.97 3.71 -20.17
CA LEU A 486 26.90 2.75 -19.92
C LEU A 486 25.81 2.79 -21.02
N ASN A 487 25.39 3.98 -21.44
CA ASN A 487 24.35 4.13 -22.48
C ASN A 487 24.82 3.60 -23.84
N GLU A 488 26.09 3.78 -24.18
CA GLU A 488 26.66 3.25 -25.43
C GLU A 488 26.72 1.71 -25.40
N ILE A 489 27.07 1.10 -24.26
CA ILE A 489 26.98 -0.37 -24.05
C ILE A 489 25.54 -0.86 -24.28
N GLU A 490 24.56 -0.25 -23.63
CA GLU A 490 23.16 -0.65 -23.76
C GLU A 490 22.60 -0.44 -25.18
N SER A 491 23.13 0.54 -25.92
CA SER A 491 22.73 0.80 -27.30
C SER A 491 23.28 -0.22 -28.32
N GLY A 492 24.24 -1.06 -27.91
CA GLY A 492 24.94 -2.02 -28.78
C GLY A 492 25.84 -1.38 -29.84
N LYS A 493 26.06 -0.05 -29.80
CA LYS A 493 26.87 0.70 -30.77
C LYS A 493 28.35 0.73 -30.36
N ILE A 494 28.97 -0.44 -30.25
CA ILE A 494 30.39 -0.55 -29.90
C ILE A 494 31.15 -1.19 -31.06
N GLU A 495 32.12 -0.46 -31.62
CA GLU A 495 32.98 -0.97 -32.70
C GLU A 495 34.18 -1.78 -32.18
N ARG A 496 34.74 -1.40 -31.02
CA ARG A 496 35.86 -2.10 -30.34
C ARG A 496 35.50 -2.43 -28.90
N TYR A 497 34.93 -3.61 -28.69
CA TYR A 497 34.39 -4.03 -27.39
C TYR A 497 35.45 -4.06 -26.28
N ASP A 498 36.65 -4.52 -26.57
CA ASP A 498 37.73 -4.68 -25.61
C ASP A 498 38.24 -3.34 -25.05
N GLU A 499 38.59 -2.38 -25.92
CA GLU A 499 39.02 -1.04 -25.50
C GLU A 499 37.89 -0.30 -24.76
N TYR A 500 36.65 -0.55 -25.15
CA TYR A 500 35.48 0.09 -24.56
C TYR A 500 35.25 -0.35 -23.12
N TYR A 501 35.29 -1.66 -22.87
CA TYR A 501 35.15 -2.21 -21.53
C TYR A 501 36.28 -1.78 -20.60
N ASP A 502 37.50 -1.62 -21.12
CA ASP A 502 38.63 -1.10 -20.34
C ASP A 502 38.37 0.35 -19.87
N LYS A 503 37.90 1.23 -20.78
CA LYS A 503 37.49 2.61 -20.44
C LYS A 503 36.32 2.65 -19.45
N TYR A 504 35.33 1.78 -19.63
CA TYR A 504 34.18 1.67 -18.72
C TYR A 504 34.60 1.26 -17.31
N ASN A 505 35.48 0.26 -17.19
CA ASN A 505 36.00 -0.20 -15.91
C ASN A 505 36.91 0.84 -15.24
N GLU A 506 37.67 1.62 -16.01
CA GLU A 506 38.42 2.76 -15.50
C GLU A 506 37.49 3.84 -14.93
N ALA A 507 36.44 4.23 -15.67
CA ALA A 507 35.45 5.22 -15.21
C ALA A 507 34.72 4.77 -13.93
N LYS A 508 34.41 3.47 -13.78
CA LYS A 508 33.87 2.92 -12.52
C LYS A 508 34.83 3.12 -11.35
N ARG A 509 36.12 2.82 -11.53
CA ARG A 509 37.14 2.98 -10.49
C ARG A 509 37.32 4.44 -10.09
N GLU A 510 37.37 5.32 -11.08
CA GLU A 510 37.47 6.77 -10.89
C GLU A 510 36.29 7.30 -10.04
N LEU A 511 35.06 6.90 -10.37
CA LEU A 511 33.87 7.32 -9.60
C LEU A 511 33.94 6.85 -8.15
N TRP A 512 34.33 5.60 -7.92
CA TRP A 512 34.48 5.05 -6.56
C TRP A 512 35.51 5.81 -5.73
N GLN A 513 36.65 6.18 -6.32
CA GLN A 513 37.68 6.98 -5.63
C GLN A 513 37.12 8.33 -5.17
N TYR A 514 36.39 9.04 -6.03
CA TYR A 514 35.75 10.30 -5.64
C TYR A 514 34.70 10.12 -4.55
N LEU A 515 33.89 9.05 -4.61
CA LEU A 515 32.88 8.77 -3.58
C LEU A 515 33.51 8.50 -2.20
N GLU A 516 34.64 7.82 -2.15
CA GLU A 516 35.36 7.55 -0.89
C GLU A 516 35.97 8.80 -0.27
N MET A 517 36.31 9.81 -1.09
CA MET A 517 36.85 11.09 -0.63
C MET A 517 35.75 12.08 -0.19
N CYS A 518 34.48 11.80 -0.50
CA CYS A 518 33.37 12.69 -0.21
C CYS A 518 32.88 12.60 1.24
N ASP A 519 32.40 13.72 1.76
CA ASP A 519 31.72 13.78 3.07
C ASP A 519 30.40 13.01 3.01
N LYS A 520 30.34 11.88 3.74
CA LYS A 520 29.19 10.97 3.75
C LYS A 520 27.89 11.65 4.18
N GLU A 521 27.92 12.62 5.09
CA GLU A 521 26.70 13.32 5.54
C GLU A 521 26.14 14.25 4.45
N LYS A 522 27.03 14.88 3.66
CA LYS A 522 26.61 15.67 2.49
C LYS A 522 26.00 14.76 1.43
N VAL A 523 26.64 13.62 1.14
CA VAL A 523 26.14 12.65 0.16
C VAL A 523 24.82 12.02 0.63
N LYS A 524 24.66 11.76 1.93
CA LYS A 524 23.39 11.23 2.48
C LYS A 524 22.22 12.19 2.29
N LYS A 525 22.41 13.49 2.56
CA LYS A 525 21.38 14.53 2.30
C LYS A 525 21.01 14.60 0.82
N PHE A 526 21.99 14.43 -0.05
CA PHE A 526 21.82 14.43 -1.49
C PHE A 526 20.88 13.30 -1.98
N PHE A 527 21.04 12.09 -1.45
CA PHE A 527 20.23 10.94 -1.86
C PHE A 527 18.78 11.02 -1.37
N LYS A 528 18.49 11.85 -0.35
CA LYS A 528 17.14 12.03 0.20
C LYS A 528 16.14 12.51 -0.84
N ASN A 529 16.58 13.33 -1.79
CA ASN A 529 15.74 13.93 -2.84
C ASN A 529 16.09 13.39 -4.25
N ALA A 530 16.86 12.31 -4.34
CA ALA A 530 17.25 11.73 -5.62
C ALA A 530 16.06 11.02 -6.29
N GLN A 531 16.03 11.02 -7.62
CA GLN A 531 15.03 10.26 -8.37
C GLN A 531 15.06 8.79 -7.96
N PRO A 532 13.91 8.17 -7.67
CA PRO A 532 13.86 6.75 -7.41
C PRO A 532 14.03 5.95 -8.71
N PHE A 533 14.79 4.86 -8.60
CA PHE A 533 15.00 3.86 -9.64
C PHE A 533 14.33 2.56 -9.19
N TYR A 534 13.82 1.76 -10.13
CA TYR A 534 13.08 0.54 -9.80
C TYR A 534 13.57 -0.67 -10.60
N ILE A 535 13.59 -1.83 -9.97
CA ILE A 535 13.68 -3.12 -10.67
C ILE A 535 12.42 -3.90 -10.31
N LEU A 536 11.61 -4.21 -11.32
CA LEU A 536 10.48 -5.12 -11.19
C LEU A 536 10.95 -6.52 -11.55
N ILE A 537 10.95 -7.42 -10.57
CA ILE A 537 11.28 -8.84 -10.72
C ILE A 537 9.98 -9.63 -10.71
N ASP A 538 9.48 -9.96 -11.89
CA ASP A 538 8.31 -10.81 -12.06
C ASP A 538 8.66 -12.27 -11.77
N GLU A 539 7.73 -13.01 -11.17
CA GLU A 539 7.92 -14.43 -10.84
C GLU A 539 9.20 -14.68 -10.02
N ILE A 540 9.45 -13.85 -9.01
CA ILE A 540 10.70 -13.85 -8.23
C ILE A 540 11.01 -15.22 -7.59
N ASN A 541 9.98 -16.00 -7.28
CA ASN A 541 10.12 -17.33 -6.73
C ASN A 541 10.54 -18.39 -7.76
N ARG A 542 10.48 -18.14 -9.07
CA ARG A 542 10.85 -19.13 -10.10
C ARG A 542 12.36 -19.30 -10.30
N GLY A 543 13.18 -18.43 -9.70
CA GLY A 543 14.64 -18.53 -9.69
C GLY A 543 15.19 -18.79 -8.29
N ASP A 544 16.40 -19.33 -8.20
CA ASP A 544 17.12 -19.44 -6.93
C ASP A 544 17.62 -18.06 -6.49
N ILE A 545 16.78 -17.33 -5.77
CA ILE A 545 17.04 -15.94 -5.34
C ILE A 545 18.39 -15.83 -4.61
N SER A 546 18.72 -16.81 -3.76
CA SER A 546 19.98 -16.81 -3.00
C SER A 546 21.19 -16.90 -3.93
N LYS A 547 21.14 -17.76 -4.97
CA LYS A 547 22.21 -17.84 -5.98
C LYS A 547 22.26 -16.60 -6.87
N ILE A 548 21.10 -16.10 -7.31
CA ILE A 548 21.01 -14.95 -8.23
C ILE A 548 21.55 -13.67 -7.59
N PHE A 549 21.21 -13.40 -6.32
CA PHE A 549 21.71 -12.23 -5.60
C PHE A 549 23.11 -12.43 -5.03
N GLY A 550 23.54 -13.67 -4.79
CA GLY A 550 24.86 -13.99 -4.23
C GLY A 550 25.15 -13.22 -2.94
N GLU A 551 26.30 -12.56 -2.89
CA GLU A 551 26.75 -11.75 -1.77
C GLU A 551 25.92 -10.48 -1.52
N LEU A 552 25.19 -9.99 -2.55
CA LEU A 552 24.40 -8.77 -2.45
C LEU A 552 23.16 -8.93 -1.58
N ILE A 553 22.81 -10.17 -1.24
CA ILE A 553 21.65 -10.49 -0.43
C ILE A 553 21.66 -9.72 0.91
N THR A 554 22.85 -9.46 1.46
CA THR A 554 23.05 -8.69 2.70
C THR A 554 22.91 -7.18 2.49
N LEU A 555 23.32 -6.69 1.31
CA LEU A 555 23.29 -5.26 0.95
C LEU A 555 21.88 -4.75 0.64
N LEU A 556 20.91 -5.64 0.46
CA LEU A 556 19.52 -5.26 0.21
C LEU A 556 18.91 -4.48 1.38
N GLU A 557 19.35 -4.76 2.61
CA GLU A 557 18.83 -4.14 3.83
C GLU A 557 19.00 -2.60 3.81
N ALA A 558 17.95 -1.88 4.21
CA ALA A 558 17.89 -0.43 4.06
C ALA A 558 19.03 0.30 4.79
N ASP A 559 19.47 -0.20 5.95
CA ASP A 559 20.56 0.35 6.76
C ASP A 559 21.96 -0.06 6.26
N LYS A 560 22.06 -1.06 5.37
CA LYS A 560 23.32 -1.57 4.80
C LYS A 560 23.68 -0.98 3.45
N ARG A 561 22.76 -0.26 2.84
CA ARG A 561 22.97 0.43 1.56
C ARG A 561 23.98 1.58 1.70
N LEU A 562 24.48 2.05 0.56
CA LEU A 562 25.43 3.15 0.52
C LEU A 562 24.89 4.38 1.28
N PHE A 563 25.75 5.00 2.10
CA PHE A 563 25.45 6.20 2.89
C PHE A 563 24.37 6.02 3.98
N ALA A 564 23.96 4.78 4.26
CA ALA A 564 23.10 4.46 5.40
C ALA A 564 23.93 4.32 6.70
N GLU A 565 23.25 4.18 7.83
CA GLU A 565 23.87 4.13 9.17
C GLU A 565 24.89 3.00 9.30
N ASN A 566 24.58 1.83 8.76
CA ASN A 566 25.42 0.64 8.80
C ASN A 566 25.92 0.24 7.40
N GLU A 567 26.28 1.23 6.59
CA GLU A 567 26.77 1.05 5.22
C GLU A 567 27.71 -0.15 5.08
N LEU A 568 27.40 -1.03 4.13
CA LEU A 568 28.19 -2.20 3.79
C LEU A 568 28.50 -2.19 2.29
N THR A 569 29.67 -2.70 1.94
CA THR A 569 30.11 -2.91 0.56
C THR A 569 30.76 -4.28 0.44
N VAL A 570 30.74 -4.85 -0.77
CA VAL A 570 31.33 -6.15 -1.07
C VAL A 570 32.34 -6.03 -2.21
N ILE A 571 33.25 -6.99 -2.32
CA ILE A 571 34.12 -7.14 -3.49
C ILE A 571 33.52 -8.24 -4.35
N LEU A 572 33.11 -7.90 -5.58
CA LEU A 572 32.45 -8.83 -6.48
C LEU A 572 33.45 -9.89 -7.03
N PRO A 573 33.01 -11.14 -7.26
CA PRO A 573 33.88 -12.26 -7.55
C PRO A 573 34.53 -12.22 -8.93
N TYR A 574 33.87 -11.69 -9.96
CA TYR A 574 34.41 -11.69 -11.33
C TYR A 574 35.25 -10.45 -11.58
N SER A 575 34.69 -9.26 -11.32
CA SER A 575 35.38 -7.99 -11.57
C SER A 575 36.45 -7.66 -10.54
N LYS A 576 36.38 -8.26 -9.34
CA LYS A 576 37.21 -7.90 -8.18
C LYS A 576 37.09 -6.43 -7.79
N THR A 577 35.95 -5.82 -8.10
CA THR A 577 35.66 -4.41 -7.79
C THR A 577 34.73 -4.28 -6.60
N LYS A 578 34.87 -3.16 -5.88
CA LYS A 578 33.97 -2.79 -4.78
C LYS A 578 32.59 -2.45 -5.33
N PHE A 579 31.55 -2.91 -4.65
CA PHE A 579 30.18 -2.63 -5.01
C PHE A 579 29.31 -2.39 -3.78
N GLY A 580 28.33 -1.49 -3.93
CA GLY A 580 27.32 -1.18 -2.92
C GLY A 580 26.03 -0.75 -3.60
N ILE A 581 24.90 -0.94 -2.90
CA ILE A 581 23.58 -0.64 -3.44
C ILE A 581 23.21 0.80 -3.05
N PRO A 582 22.84 1.68 -4.01
CA PRO A 582 22.45 3.04 -3.69
C PRO A 582 21.06 3.08 -3.02
N PRO A 583 20.79 4.09 -2.16
CA PRO A 583 19.55 4.17 -1.40
C PRO A 583 18.31 4.51 -2.23
N ASN A 584 18.48 5.06 -3.43
CA ASN A 584 17.40 5.40 -4.35
C ASN A 584 17.02 4.26 -5.33
N LEU A 585 17.60 3.06 -5.22
CA LEU A 585 17.22 1.89 -6.02
C LEU A 585 16.20 1.00 -5.28
N TYR A 586 15.00 0.83 -5.79
CA TYR A 586 13.95 0.04 -5.18
C TYR A 586 13.72 -1.27 -5.93
N ILE A 587 13.36 -2.34 -5.22
CA ILE A 587 13.05 -3.64 -5.83
C ILE A 587 11.60 -4.00 -5.54
N ILE A 588 10.84 -4.35 -6.58
CA ILE A 588 9.48 -4.84 -6.44
C ILE A 588 9.44 -6.23 -7.07
N GLY A 589 9.22 -7.25 -6.25
CA GLY A 589 9.01 -8.61 -6.70
C GLY A 589 7.52 -8.91 -6.87
N THR A 590 7.16 -9.80 -7.79
CA THR A 590 5.85 -10.47 -7.81
C THR A 590 6.05 -11.96 -7.59
N MET A 591 5.12 -12.59 -6.88
CA MET A 591 5.18 -14.00 -6.55
C MET A 591 3.79 -14.64 -6.66
N ASN A 592 3.68 -15.72 -7.43
CA ASN A 592 2.51 -16.59 -7.38
C ASN A 592 2.67 -17.58 -6.23
N THR A 593 1.66 -17.66 -5.36
CA THR A 593 1.69 -18.57 -4.21
C THR A 593 1.19 -19.97 -4.51
N ALA A 594 0.44 -20.15 -5.61
CA ALA A 594 -0.03 -21.47 -6.06
C ALA A 594 1.11 -22.40 -6.50
N ASP A 595 2.25 -21.86 -6.94
CA ASP A 595 3.40 -22.64 -7.44
C ASP A 595 4.15 -23.35 -6.29
N ARG A 596 3.63 -24.50 -5.83
CA ARG A 596 4.19 -25.30 -4.72
C ARG A 596 5.59 -25.86 -4.99
N SER A 597 5.97 -26.07 -6.26
CA SER A 597 7.27 -26.62 -6.66
C SER A 597 8.47 -25.72 -6.33
N ILE A 598 8.22 -24.45 -5.94
CA ILE A 598 9.25 -23.44 -5.68
C ILE A 598 8.94 -22.59 -4.43
N ALA A 599 8.00 -23.05 -3.59
CA ALA A 599 7.21 -22.22 -2.68
C ALA A 599 7.86 -21.74 -1.37
N LEU A 600 9.18 -21.81 -1.21
CA LEU A 600 9.81 -21.30 0.02
C LEU A 600 10.92 -20.32 -0.30
N ILE A 601 10.56 -19.03 -0.30
CA ILE A 601 11.53 -17.96 -0.09
C ILE A 601 12.17 -18.20 1.29
N ASP A 602 13.49 -18.34 1.30
CA ASP A 602 14.27 -18.51 2.52
C ASP A 602 13.89 -17.46 3.59
N ILE A 603 13.83 -17.88 4.86
CA ILE A 603 13.59 -17.03 6.03
C ILE A 603 14.53 -15.80 6.01
N ALA A 604 15.77 -15.95 5.57
CA ALA A 604 16.71 -14.85 5.45
C ALA A 604 16.24 -13.78 4.45
N LEU A 605 15.76 -14.21 3.28
CA LEU A 605 15.18 -13.33 2.27
C LEU A 605 13.87 -12.70 2.76
N ARG A 606 13.02 -13.47 3.44
CA ARG A 606 11.74 -12.99 3.96
C ARG A 606 11.89 -11.81 4.93
N ARG A 607 13.00 -11.73 5.68
CA ARG A 607 13.28 -10.61 6.61
C ARG A 607 13.65 -9.30 5.90
N ARG A 608 14.18 -9.42 4.67
CA ARG A 608 14.72 -8.32 3.87
C ARG A 608 13.65 -7.67 3.00
N PHE A 609 12.66 -8.42 2.53
CA PHE A 609 11.54 -7.89 1.76
C PHE A 609 10.35 -7.52 2.65
N GLY A 610 9.63 -6.46 2.27
CA GLY A 610 8.25 -6.27 2.71
C GLY A 610 7.30 -7.17 1.93
N PHE A 611 6.26 -7.70 2.55
CA PHE A 611 5.29 -8.60 1.90
C PHE A 611 3.91 -7.96 1.91
N ILE A 612 3.36 -7.78 0.71
CA ILE A 612 2.00 -7.26 0.46
C ILE A 612 1.21 -8.35 -0.25
N GLU A 613 0.09 -8.73 0.35
CA GLU A 613 -0.74 -9.80 -0.14
C GLU A 613 -1.85 -9.27 -1.06
N LEU A 614 -2.05 -9.94 -2.19
CA LEU A 614 -3.11 -9.64 -3.15
C LEU A 614 -3.97 -10.88 -3.38
N MET A 615 -5.12 -10.90 -2.71
CA MET A 615 -6.18 -11.90 -2.88
C MET A 615 -7.14 -11.50 -4.01
N PRO A 616 -8.00 -12.41 -4.50
CA PRO A 616 -9.08 -12.06 -5.40
C PRO A 616 -9.96 -10.95 -4.80
N ASP A 617 -10.25 -9.92 -5.61
CA ASP A 617 -10.94 -8.69 -5.21
C ASP A 617 -12.20 -8.57 -6.08
N TYR A 618 -13.34 -8.93 -5.50
CA TYR A 618 -14.62 -8.95 -6.22
C TYR A 618 -15.17 -7.55 -6.47
N ASP A 619 -14.77 -6.56 -5.67
CA ASP A 619 -15.20 -5.17 -5.83
C ASP A 619 -14.51 -4.52 -7.03
N VAL A 620 -13.29 -4.94 -7.35
CA VAL A 620 -12.65 -4.58 -8.63
C VAL A 620 -13.47 -5.09 -9.82
N LEU A 621 -13.99 -6.33 -9.77
CA LEU A 621 -14.86 -6.85 -10.83
C LEU A 621 -16.18 -6.09 -10.89
N ARG A 622 -16.84 -5.88 -9.75
CA ARG A 622 -18.11 -5.14 -9.69
C ARG A 622 -17.98 -3.76 -10.33
N ARG A 623 -16.93 -3.01 -9.98
CA ARG A 623 -16.69 -1.67 -10.55
C ARG A 623 -16.46 -1.67 -12.06
N LYS A 624 -15.78 -2.69 -12.59
CA LYS A 624 -15.48 -2.78 -14.02
C LYS A 624 -16.64 -3.30 -14.86
N LEU A 625 -17.32 -4.33 -14.35
CA LEU A 625 -18.33 -5.06 -15.10
C LEU A 625 -19.74 -4.48 -14.94
N ILE A 626 -20.07 -3.86 -13.81
CA ILE A 626 -21.46 -3.45 -13.53
C ILE A 626 -21.74 -2.03 -14.04
N LYS A 627 -22.23 -2.02 -15.28
CA LYS A 627 -22.85 -0.96 -16.08
C LYS A 627 -24.28 -0.58 -15.64
N GLU A 628 -24.66 0.70 -15.51
CA GLU A 628 -26.11 1.02 -15.60
C GLU A 628 -26.53 0.98 -17.07
N GLY A 629 -27.70 0.42 -17.37
CA GLY A 629 -28.19 0.26 -18.75
C GLY A 629 -27.45 -0.81 -19.59
N ASP A 630 -26.62 -1.64 -18.96
CA ASP A 630 -25.87 -2.71 -19.63
C ASP A 630 -26.76 -3.96 -19.78
N GLU A 631 -27.03 -4.36 -21.03
CA GLU A 631 -27.87 -5.52 -21.36
C GLU A 631 -27.26 -6.85 -20.86
N ALA A 632 -25.94 -6.90 -20.69
CA ALA A 632 -25.22 -8.08 -20.20
C ALA A 632 -25.06 -8.10 -18.67
N LYS A 633 -25.66 -7.13 -17.95
CA LYS A 633 -25.46 -6.95 -16.50
C LYS A 633 -25.75 -8.21 -15.69
N ASP A 634 -26.83 -8.92 -15.97
CA ASP A 634 -27.22 -10.13 -15.23
C ASP A 634 -26.15 -11.24 -15.34
N ILE A 635 -25.62 -11.49 -16.53
CA ILE A 635 -24.56 -12.48 -16.75
C ILE A 635 -23.25 -12.05 -16.09
N LYS A 636 -22.93 -10.75 -16.13
CA LYS A 636 -21.76 -10.20 -15.43
C LYS A 636 -21.90 -10.34 -13.90
N GLU A 637 -23.09 -10.14 -13.34
CA GLU A 637 -23.37 -10.39 -11.92
C GLU A 637 -23.27 -11.88 -11.57
N LEU A 638 -23.81 -12.76 -12.41
CA LEU A 638 -23.70 -14.20 -12.28
C LEU A 638 -22.22 -14.62 -12.24
N ALA A 639 -21.40 -14.15 -13.18
CA ALA A 639 -19.99 -14.46 -13.23
C ALA A 639 -19.24 -14.09 -11.93
N ILE A 640 -19.56 -12.94 -11.32
CA ILE A 640 -18.99 -12.50 -10.04
C ILE A 640 -19.41 -13.44 -8.90
N LYS A 641 -20.70 -13.82 -8.84
CA LYS A 641 -21.21 -14.76 -7.83
C LYS A 641 -20.59 -16.14 -7.97
N VAL A 642 -20.46 -16.64 -9.21
CA VAL A 642 -19.82 -17.92 -9.53
C VAL A 642 -18.37 -17.92 -9.06
N LEU A 643 -17.59 -16.89 -9.41
CA LEU A 643 -16.20 -16.80 -8.97
C LEU A 643 -16.07 -16.80 -7.45
N HIS A 644 -16.94 -16.06 -6.76
CA HIS A 644 -16.97 -16.03 -5.29
C HIS A 644 -17.28 -17.41 -4.69
N ALA A 645 -18.34 -18.06 -5.16
CA ALA A 645 -18.74 -19.39 -4.69
C ALA A 645 -17.66 -20.45 -4.98
N LEU A 646 -17.06 -20.41 -6.17
CA LEU A 646 -15.96 -21.27 -6.58
C LEU A 646 -14.74 -21.08 -5.66
N ASN A 647 -14.35 -19.84 -5.39
CA ASN A 647 -13.23 -19.54 -4.51
C ASN A 647 -13.46 -19.98 -3.06
N GLU A 648 -14.69 -19.89 -2.54
CA GLU A 648 -15.03 -20.43 -1.21
C GLU A 648 -14.92 -21.96 -1.17
N LYS A 649 -15.27 -22.67 -2.25
CA LYS A 649 -15.06 -24.12 -2.35
C LYS A 649 -13.57 -24.47 -2.41
N ILE A 650 -12.79 -23.79 -3.27
CA ILE A 650 -11.34 -24.00 -3.39
C ILE A 650 -10.65 -23.77 -2.05
N ARG A 651 -11.01 -22.69 -1.34
CA ARG A 651 -10.43 -22.39 -0.01
C ARG A 651 -10.66 -23.50 1.00
N LYS A 652 -11.81 -24.18 0.95
CA LYS A 652 -12.17 -25.27 1.87
C LYS A 652 -11.52 -26.59 1.48
N LEU A 653 -11.49 -26.92 0.19
CA LEU A 653 -11.03 -28.22 -0.32
C LEU A 653 -9.52 -28.30 -0.59
N TYR A 654 -8.89 -27.15 -0.78
CA TYR A 654 -7.47 -27.03 -1.11
C TYR A 654 -6.75 -26.04 -0.16
N ASP A 655 -6.66 -24.75 -0.52
CA ASP A 655 -6.18 -23.68 0.35
C ASP A 655 -6.56 -22.30 -0.22
N ARG A 656 -6.20 -21.23 0.52
CA ARG A 656 -6.42 -19.84 0.10
C ARG A 656 -5.56 -19.39 -1.10
N ASP A 657 -4.40 -20.00 -1.29
CA ASP A 657 -3.40 -19.57 -2.27
C ASP A 657 -3.71 -20.06 -3.70
N HIS A 658 -4.63 -21.01 -3.83
CA HIS A 658 -5.12 -21.55 -5.10
C HIS A 658 -6.45 -20.94 -5.54
N GLN A 659 -6.95 -19.91 -4.85
CA GLN A 659 -8.14 -19.20 -5.30
C GLN A 659 -7.91 -18.58 -6.70
N ILE A 660 -8.95 -18.52 -7.51
CA ILE A 660 -8.90 -17.96 -8.86
C ILE A 660 -8.98 -16.43 -8.77
N GLY A 661 -8.02 -15.77 -9.41
CA GLY A 661 -7.95 -14.33 -9.50
C GLY A 661 -9.06 -13.71 -10.34
N HIS A 662 -9.34 -12.43 -10.09
CA HIS A 662 -10.38 -11.70 -10.78
C HIS A 662 -10.03 -11.36 -12.24
N SER A 663 -8.75 -11.40 -12.65
CA SER A 663 -8.35 -11.00 -14.00
C SER A 663 -8.93 -11.85 -15.12
N TYR A 664 -9.21 -13.14 -14.86
CA TYR A 664 -9.82 -14.05 -15.84
C TYR A 664 -11.18 -13.52 -16.30
N PHE A 665 -11.97 -12.96 -15.36
CA PHE A 665 -13.33 -12.48 -15.58
C PHE A 665 -13.40 -11.02 -16.04
N ILE A 666 -12.28 -10.27 -16.04
CA ILE A 666 -12.26 -8.88 -16.56
C ILE A 666 -12.59 -8.83 -18.05
N LYS A 667 -12.35 -9.91 -18.81
CA LYS A 667 -12.63 -9.98 -20.27
C LYS A 667 -14.10 -9.73 -20.61
N LEU A 668 -15.01 -9.92 -19.64
CA LEU A 668 -16.44 -9.60 -19.78
C LEU A 668 -16.72 -8.09 -19.87
N GLU A 669 -15.74 -7.23 -19.58
CA GLU A 669 -15.91 -5.76 -19.62
C GLU A 669 -16.32 -5.26 -21.01
N ASP A 670 -15.82 -5.91 -22.07
CA ASP A 670 -16.05 -5.52 -23.47
C ASP A 670 -17.31 -6.14 -24.09
N CYS A 671 -18.00 -7.05 -23.39
CA CYS A 671 -19.23 -7.68 -23.85
C CYS A 671 -20.41 -6.69 -23.81
N LYS A 672 -21.13 -6.56 -24.93
CA LYS A 672 -22.22 -5.58 -25.11
C LYS A 672 -23.61 -6.18 -24.99
N SER A 673 -23.78 -7.45 -25.36
CA SER A 673 -25.05 -8.17 -25.28
C SER A 673 -24.98 -9.35 -24.30
N LYS A 674 -26.14 -9.87 -23.91
CA LYS A 674 -26.25 -11.06 -23.06
C LYS A 674 -25.56 -12.26 -23.70
N ASP A 675 -25.79 -12.48 -24.99
CA ASP A 675 -25.27 -13.63 -25.75
C ASP A 675 -23.74 -13.58 -25.85
N ASP A 676 -23.17 -12.40 -26.17
CA ASP A 676 -21.72 -12.20 -26.20
C ASP A 676 -21.07 -12.50 -24.83
N ALA A 677 -21.76 -12.12 -23.74
CA ALA A 677 -21.27 -12.34 -22.39
C ALA A 677 -21.33 -13.81 -21.99
N ILE A 678 -22.37 -14.56 -22.39
CA ILE A 678 -22.45 -16.01 -22.17
C ILE A 678 -21.36 -16.74 -22.96
N GLU A 679 -21.17 -16.41 -24.24
CA GLU A 679 -20.13 -17.04 -25.06
C GLU A 679 -18.74 -16.79 -24.48
N MET A 680 -18.43 -15.56 -24.09
CA MET A 680 -17.17 -15.22 -23.42
C MET A 680 -17.02 -15.95 -22.08
N LEU A 681 -18.08 -16.06 -21.29
CA LEU A 681 -18.05 -16.79 -20.02
C LEU A 681 -17.81 -18.29 -20.23
N LYS A 682 -18.38 -18.90 -21.28
CA LYS A 682 -18.06 -20.28 -21.69
C LYS A 682 -16.59 -20.42 -22.05
N GLN A 683 -16.03 -19.50 -22.84
CA GLN A 683 -14.61 -19.53 -23.18
C GLN A 683 -13.72 -19.45 -21.94
N ILE A 684 -13.99 -18.50 -21.04
CA ILE A 684 -13.27 -18.37 -19.76
C ILE A 684 -13.38 -19.67 -18.95
N TRP A 685 -14.57 -20.26 -18.88
CA TRP A 685 -14.82 -21.44 -18.08
C TRP A 685 -14.06 -22.67 -18.59
N PHE A 686 -14.22 -23.01 -19.88
CA PHE A 686 -13.67 -24.24 -20.45
C PHE A 686 -12.19 -24.18 -20.79
N TYR A 687 -11.66 -23.00 -21.14
CA TYR A 687 -10.26 -22.87 -21.58
C TYR A 687 -9.33 -22.28 -20.53
N GLU A 688 -9.84 -21.70 -19.45
CA GLU A 688 -9.00 -21.12 -18.39
C GLU A 688 -9.33 -21.67 -17.01
N VAL A 689 -10.59 -21.66 -16.59
CA VAL A 689 -10.99 -22.09 -15.23
C VAL A 689 -10.86 -23.61 -15.04
N ILE A 690 -11.49 -24.42 -15.92
CA ILE A 690 -11.44 -25.88 -15.83
C ILE A 690 -10.01 -26.40 -15.91
N PRO A 691 -9.17 -26.00 -16.90
CA PRO A 691 -7.78 -26.48 -16.98
C PRO A 691 -6.95 -26.12 -15.75
N LEU A 692 -7.15 -24.93 -15.17
CA LEU A 692 -6.47 -24.53 -13.93
C LEU A 692 -6.87 -25.42 -12.75
N LEU A 693 -8.17 -25.73 -12.62
CA LEU A 693 -8.66 -26.63 -11.57
C LEU A 693 -8.18 -28.08 -11.78
N GLN A 694 -8.04 -28.53 -13.02
CA GLN A 694 -7.42 -29.83 -13.32
C GLN A 694 -5.98 -29.91 -12.81
N GLU A 695 -5.21 -28.83 -12.96
CA GLU A 695 -3.84 -28.76 -12.43
C GLU A 695 -3.83 -28.77 -10.89
N TYR A 696 -4.71 -27.99 -10.25
CA TYR A 696 -4.78 -27.89 -8.80
C TYR A 696 -5.21 -29.20 -8.11
N PHE A 697 -6.13 -29.94 -8.73
CA PHE A 697 -6.70 -31.17 -8.18
C PHE A 697 -6.24 -32.42 -8.94
N TYR A 698 -5.06 -32.37 -9.57
CA TYR A 698 -4.51 -33.47 -10.38
C TYR A 698 -4.46 -34.81 -9.62
N ASP A 699 -4.16 -34.77 -8.32
CA ASP A 699 -4.08 -35.94 -7.44
C ASP A 699 -5.36 -36.22 -6.64
N SER A 700 -6.40 -35.38 -6.80
CA SER A 700 -7.59 -35.37 -5.94
C SER A 700 -8.88 -35.21 -6.74
N PRO A 701 -9.23 -36.14 -7.63
CA PRO A 701 -10.26 -35.86 -8.61
C PRO A 701 -11.70 -35.94 -8.06
N GLU A 702 -11.91 -36.65 -6.95
CA GLU A 702 -13.18 -36.60 -6.20
C GLU A 702 -13.48 -35.16 -5.75
N LYS A 703 -12.46 -34.42 -5.28
CA LYS A 703 -12.59 -33.02 -4.90
C LYS A 703 -12.85 -32.13 -6.12
N LEU A 704 -12.23 -32.44 -7.26
CA LEU A 704 -12.48 -31.73 -8.52
C LEU A 704 -13.94 -31.91 -8.96
N SER A 705 -14.48 -33.13 -8.85
CA SER A 705 -15.88 -33.42 -9.14
C SER A 705 -16.84 -32.70 -8.19
N GLU A 706 -16.50 -32.53 -6.91
CA GLU A 706 -17.30 -31.74 -5.97
C GLU A 706 -17.39 -30.25 -6.37
N ILE A 707 -16.32 -29.73 -6.97
CA ILE A 707 -16.23 -28.35 -7.44
C ILE A 707 -17.02 -28.16 -8.75
N LEU A 708 -16.72 -28.99 -9.75
CA LEU A 708 -17.19 -28.86 -11.12
C LEU A 708 -18.54 -29.55 -11.40
N LYS A 709 -18.93 -30.53 -10.57
CA LYS A 709 -20.20 -31.28 -10.66
C LYS A 709 -20.58 -31.65 -12.09
N ASP A 710 -21.56 -30.96 -12.66
CA ASP A 710 -22.21 -31.25 -13.94
C ASP A 710 -21.26 -31.16 -15.16
N PHE A 711 -20.07 -30.57 -14.98
CA PHE A 711 -19.01 -30.48 -16.00
C PHE A 711 -18.08 -31.69 -16.05
N VAL A 712 -18.12 -32.60 -15.06
CA VAL A 712 -17.22 -33.76 -14.97
C VAL A 712 -18.01 -35.01 -14.59
N SER A 713 -17.89 -36.08 -15.39
CA SER A 713 -18.33 -37.42 -15.00
C SER A 713 -17.15 -38.23 -14.47
N VAL A 714 -17.35 -38.89 -13.33
CA VAL A 714 -16.36 -39.77 -12.70
C VAL A 714 -16.86 -41.21 -12.80
N SER A 715 -16.07 -42.11 -13.40
CA SER A 715 -16.32 -43.55 -13.38
C SER A 715 -15.01 -44.34 -13.33
N ASP A 716 -14.89 -45.27 -12.38
CA ASP A 716 -13.79 -46.24 -12.24
C ASP A 716 -12.39 -45.67 -12.59
N ASP A 717 -11.92 -44.69 -11.80
CA ASP A 717 -10.63 -44.00 -11.92
C ASP A 717 -10.40 -43.17 -13.21
N SER A 718 -11.43 -42.95 -14.02
CA SER A 718 -11.40 -42.09 -15.22
C SER A 718 -12.28 -40.85 -15.09
N TYR A 719 -11.85 -39.74 -15.72
CA TYR A 719 -12.56 -38.46 -15.78
C TYR A 719 -12.90 -38.14 -17.23
N ASP A 720 -14.19 -38.00 -17.50
CA ASP A 720 -14.65 -37.43 -18.77
C ASP A 720 -15.14 -36.01 -18.52
N PHE A 721 -14.40 -35.05 -19.09
CA PHE A 721 -14.78 -33.64 -19.10
C PHE A 721 -15.71 -33.41 -20.28
N LYS A 722 -16.89 -32.86 -19.99
CA LYS A 722 -17.77 -32.39 -21.05
C LYS A 722 -17.11 -31.21 -21.78
N LYS A 723 -17.31 -31.16 -23.09
CA LYS A 723 -16.81 -30.11 -23.97
C LYS A 723 -17.77 -28.93 -23.99
N ILE A 724 -17.27 -27.80 -24.45
CA ILE A 724 -18.07 -26.57 -24.62
C ILE A 724 -19.32 -26.81 -25.49
N ASP A 725 -19.20 -27.65 -26.53
CA ASP A 725 -20.27 -27.99 -27.47
C ASP A 725 -21.35 -28.92 -26.88
N ASP A 726 -21.11 -29.50 -25.69
CA ASP A 726 -22.06 -30.38 -25.01
C ASP A 726 -23.16 -29.61 -24.25
N PHE A 727 -23.11 -28.27 -24.26
CA PHE A 727 -24.05 -27.41 -23.52
C PHE A 727 -24.64 -26.30 -24.40
N THR A 728 -25.96 -26.18 -24.39
CA THR A 728 -26.63 -24.96 -24.85
C THR A 728 -26.30 -23.77 -23.94
N ASP A 729 -26.59 -22.55 -24.38
CA ASP A 729 -26.36 -21.34 -23.56
C ASP A 729 -27.21 -21.35 -22.28
N GLU A 730 -28.46 -21.79 -22.38
CA GLU A 730 -29.39 -21.90 -21.26
C GLU A 730 -28.93 -22.95 -20.23
N GLU A 731 -28.55 -24.15 -20.68
CA GLU A 731 -28.05 -25.21 -19.79
C GLU A 731 -26.78 -24.78 -19.05
N PHE A 732 -25.87 -24.09 -19.75
CA PHE A 732 -24.65 -23.58 -19.14
C PHE A 732 -24.94 -22.51 -18.09
N GLU A 733 -25.82 -21.55 -18.40
CA GLU A 733 -26.25 -20.51 -17.46
C GLU A 733 -26.86 -21.14 -16.18
N ASP A 734 -27.76 -22.12 -16.34
CA ASP A 734 -28.41 -22.81 -15.23
C ASP A 734 -27.43 -23.55 -14.32
N ILE A 735 -26.43 -24.23 -14.88
CA ILE A 735 -25.39 -24.90 -14.10
C ILE A 735 -24.58 -23.88 -13.30
N LEU A 736 -24.22 -22.75 -13.91
CA LEU A 736 -23.51 -21.68 -13.23
C LEU A 736 -24.34 -21.05 -12.10
N ARG A 737 -25.65 -20.84 -12.29
CA ARG A 737 -26.56 -20.35 -11.24
C ARG A 737 -26.61 -21.31 -10.04
N LYS A 738 -26.63 -22.62 -10.28
CA LYS A 738 -26.53 -23.64 -9.23
C LYS A 738 -25.19 -23.55 -8.48
N ILE A 739 -24.08 -23.31 -9.18
CA ILE A 739 -22.77 -23.12 -8.54
C ILE A 739 -22.75 -21.86 -7.68
N ALA A 740 -23.38 -20.78 -8.14
CA ALA A 740 -23.54 -19.53 -7.40
C ALA A 740 -24.46 -19.64 -6.15
N GLY A 741 -25.19 -20.75 -6.01
CA GLY A 741 -26.12 -20.97 -4.91
C GLY A 741 -27.49 -20.32 -5.12
N GLU A 742 -27.83 -19.94 -6.35
CA GLU A 742 -29.17 -19.48 -6.70
C GLU A 742 -30.09 -20.70 -6.79
N SER A 743 -31.23 -20.66 -6.09
CA SER A 743 -32.26 -21.69 -6.24
C SER A 743 -32.87 -21.54 -7.63
N SER A 744 -32.88 -22.60 -8.43
CA SER A 744 -33.57 -22.63 -9.72
C SER A 744 -35.03 -22.25 -9.49
N GLY A 745 -35.43 -21.07 -9.95
CA GLY A 745 -36.83 -20.67 -9.99
C GLY A 745 -37.55 -21.60 -10.95
N GLN A 746 -38.41 -22.46 -10.40
CA GLN A 746 -39.56 -22.99 -11.12
C GLN A 746 -40.78 -22.15 -10.76
#